data_AF-A0A964Q2W5-F1
#
_entry.id   AF-A0A964Q2W5-F1
#
_cell.length_a   1.000
_cell.length_b   1.000
_cell.length_c   1.000
_cell.angle_alpha   90.00
_cell.angle_beta   90.00
_cell.angle_gamma   90.00
#
_symmetry.space_group_name_H-M   'P 1'
#
loop_
_entity.id
_entity.type
_entity.pdbx_description
1 polymer ?
#
loop_
_entity_poly.entity_id
_entity_poly.type
_entity_poly.pdbx_seq_one_letter_code
_entity_poly.pdbx_strand_id
1 'polypeptide(L)'
;MEAHRAKTIENATLGLKVFQPESKDGPQEKTAREFLLEAMLLQSDSSLLETRIQLGGLQNGVGWKILKRLHPLGNFLFPENSWQKQLLLRSGRGLGNLLRRFKERKPGGVELNRGYQEWILNTEPTHAEFETQRKTSFAYSPVLSIITPVWNTPPQFLDAMIRSVSEQTYPNWELCLADGNSSQPTTREKLKEWAAREKRVRVRFLEENQGIAGNSNAALNMASGEFIALLDHDDLLSPFALFEIVKSLQDQKKNLDLLYSDEDMVNSAGTRRFSPVFKPAFSLETLRSHNYICHLTVIRESLVKEIGGFRTGFDGSQDYDLILRACEKARAIRHIPKILYHWRVHAGSTAGNPAAKSYAHEAGRKALQDHLARVGGNGQACHGQGTGIYQVVYHHPRWPKVSVIIPNRDQAETLRKCLESLDKETYPHWEFLILENGSTDHETFALYEQLKKDTRFRLLPWDQPFSYAAINNFGAAQATGEILLFLNNDVESLQPNNMRRMVEHALRDEVGIVGAALYYPDRTFQHAGVILGMTGIAGHYHRHAPEGSLGYGFRLATTRELSCVTGACLAMRKTIFQDLGGFDENLAIAFNDIDLCMQAGKKGLAVIWTPHAKYLHHESKTRGQEDTPEKQARFQSEIHYFKNKWGKELAQGDPFYSPNLSPDCETPKIRTVKE
;
A
#
# COMPACT_ATOMS: atom_id res chain seq x y z
N MET A 1 -32.78 -38.87 -6.88
CA MET A 1 -32.28 -37.47 -6.78
C MET A 1 -33.36 -36.42 -7.04
N GLU A 2 -34.39 -36.67 -7.85
CA GLU A 2 -35.46 -35.67 -8.05
C GLU A 2 -36.55 -35.68 -6.95
N ALA A 3 -36.84 -36.82 -6.33
CA ALA A 3 -37.78 -36.90 -5.20
C ALA A 3 -37.27 -36.20 -3.90
N HIS A 4 -35.95 -35.96 -3.78
CA HIS A 4 -35.37 -35.24 -2.63
C HIS A 4 -35.40 -33.71 -2.81
N ARG A 5 -35.45 -33.24 -4.07
CA ARG A 5 -35.63 -31.82 -4.41
C ARG A 5 -37.07 -31.35 -4.17
N ALA A 6 -38.08 -32.17 -4.46
CA ALA A 6 -39.48 -31.81 -4.23
C ALA A 6 -39.82 -31.66 -2.73
N LYS A 7 -39.31 -32.56 -1.87
CA LYS A 7 -39.55 -32.51 -0.41
C LYS A 7 -38.83 -31.35 0.30
N THR A 8 -37.77 -30.81 -0.29
CA THR A 8 -37.02 -29.67 0.25
C THR A 8 -37.71 -28.33 -0.08
N ILE A 9 -38.48 -28.27 -1.18
CA ILE A 9 -39.27 -27.08 -1.57
C ILE A 9 -40.58 -27.01 -0.77
N GLU A 10 -41.21 -28.15 -0.48
CA GLU A 10 -42.47 -28.19 0.28
C GLU A 10 -42.27 -27.76 1.76
N ASN A 11 -41.13 -28.14 2.36
CA ASN A 11 -40.77 -27.71 3.73
C ASN A 11 -40.33 -26.24 3.82
N ALA A 12 -39.89 -25.62 2.72
CA ALA A 12 -39.54 -24.19 2.69
C ALA A 12 -40.79 -23.28 2.54
N THR A 13 -41.90 -23.83 2.04
CA THR A 13 -43.14 -23.05 1.81
C THR A 13 -44.03 -22.97 3.06
N LEU A 14 -43.85 -23.88 4.03
CA LEU A 14 -44.67 -23.93 5.26
C LEU A 14 -44.18 -23.00 6.40
N GLY A 15 -42.99 -22.40 6.28
CA GLY A 15 -42.45 -21.46 7.28
C GLY A 15 -42.75 -19.98 7.04
N LEU A 16 -43.47 -19.63 5.95
CA LEU A 16 -43.69 -18.24 5.51
C LEU A 16 -45.15 -17.78 5.59
N LYS A 17 -45.92 -18.32 6.53
CA LYS A 17 -47.23 -17.76 6.92
C LYS A 17 -47.20 -17.20 8.33
N VAL A 18 -46.41 -16.16 8.59
CA VAL A 18 -46.77 -15.06 9.50
C VAL A 18 -45.84 -13.91 9.14
N PHE A 19 -46.36 -12.88 8.47
CA PHE A 19 -45.97 -11.46 8.50
C PHE A 19 -46.54 -10.81 7.23
N GLN A 20 -47.82 -10.43 7.32
CA GLN A 20 -48.35 -9.36 6.49
C GLN A 20 -48.12 -8.04 7.24
N PRO A 21 -47.53 -7.02 6.60
CA PRO A 21 -47.83 -5.64 6.93
C PRO A 21 -48.80 -5.09 5.87
N GLU A 22 -49.94 -4.61 6.35
CA GLU A 22 -50.78 -3.67 5.60
C GLU A 22 -50.11 -2.29 5.60
N SER A 23 -49.79 -1.76 4.41
CA SER A 23 -50.05 -0.36 4.03
C SER A 23 -49.52 -0.09 2.61
N LYS A 24 -50.33 0.60 1.82
CA LYS A 24 -50.13 0.91 0.40
C LYS A 24 -49.34 2.21 0.19
N ASP A 25 -48.60 2.23 -0.94
CA ASP A 25 -48.07 3.35 -1.73
C ASP A 25 -46.69 3.96 -1.36
N GLY A 26 -45.66 3.57 -2.15
CA GLY A 26 -44.29 4.12 -2.23
C GLY A 26 -43.42 3.31 -3.22
N PRO A 27 -42.41 3.89 -3.91
CA PRO A 27 -41.79 3.29 -5.10
C PRO A 27 -41.04 1.99 -4.78
N GLN A 28 -41.19 0.99 -5.66
CA GLN A 28 -40.71 -0.40 -5.51
C GLN A 28 -39.30 -0.51 -4.90
N GLU A 29 -39.25 -0.87 -3.61
CA GLU A 29 -38.03 -1.28 -2.92
C GLU A 29 -37.54 -2.62 -3.50
N LYS A 30 -36.34 -2.62 -4.09
CA LYS A 30 -35.70 -3.86 -4.57
C LYS A 30 -35.47 -4.81 -3.40
N THR A 31 -35.82 -6.07 -3.59
CA THR A 31 -35.64 -7.09 -2.56
C THR A 31 -34.15 -7.37 -2.29
N ALA A 32 -33.78 -7.79 -1.08
CA ALA A 32 -32.39 -8.11 -0.72
C ALA A 32 -31.71 -9.13 -1.67
N ARG A 33 -32.51 -9.98 -2.33
CA ARG A 33 -32.06 -10.92 -3.36
C ARG A 33 -31.71 -10.25 -4.68
N GLU A 34 -32.44 -9.19 -5.07
CA GLU A 34 -32.15 -8.37 -6.25
C GLU A 34 -30.92 -7.49 -6.02
N PHE A 35 -30.71 -6.96 -4.81
CA PHE A 35 -29.47 -6.26 -4.45
C PHE A 35 -28.24 -7.19 -4.42
N LEU A 36 -28.40 -8.44 -3.98
CA LEU A 36 -27.33 -9.44 -4.03
C LEU A 36 -27.01 -9.83 -5.47
N LEU A 37 -28.04 -9.95 -6.32
CA LEU A 37 -27.87 -10.16 -7.75
C LEU A 37 -27.22 -8.95 -8.41
N GLU A 38 -27.58 -7.71 -8.05
CA GLU A 38 -26.96 -6.48 -8.56
C GLU A 38 -25.54 -6.28 -8.07
N ALA A 39 -25.19 -6.66 -6.83
CA ALA A 39 -23.82 -6.59 -6.31
C ALA A 39 -22.92 -7.65 -6.97
N MET A 40 -23.45 -8.86 -7.21
CA MET A 40 -22.78 -9.90 -7.99
C MET A 40 -22.73 -9.54 -9.48
N LEU A 41 -23.76 -8.86 -10.00
CA LEU A 41 -23.78 -8.32 -11.36
C LEU A 41 -22.85 -7.12 -11.49
N LEU A 42 -22.61 -6.29 -10.48
CA LEU A 42 -21.65 -5.17 -10.51
C LEU A 42 -20.21 -5.65 -10.39
N GLN A 43 -19.94 -6.67 -9.56
CA GLN A 43 -18.63 -7.34 -9.53
C GLN A 43 -18.38 -8.13 -10.81
N SER A 44 -19.39 -8.83 -11.32
CA SER A 44 -19.28 -9.53 -12.59
C SER A 44 -19.32 -8.58 -13.78
N ASP A 45 -19.98 -7.42 -13.72
CA ASP A 45 -20.02 -6.37 -14.74
C ASP A 45 -18.74 -5.56 -14.75
N SER A 46 -18.07 -5.32 -13.62
CA SER A 46 -16.70 -4.79 -13.65
C SER A 46 -15.78 -5.78 -14.37
N SER A 47 -15.92 -7.08 -14.08
CA SER A 47 -15.14 -8.13 -14.76
C SER A 47 -15.57 -8.36 -16.22
N LEU A 48 -16.85 -8.19 -16.57
CA LEU A 48 -17.43 -8.37 -17.91
C LEU A 48 -17.27 -7.11 -18.75
N LEU A 49 -17.24 -5.91 -18.16
CA LEU A 49 -16.91 -4.64 -18.80
C LEU A 49 -15.40 -4.59 -19.06
N GLU A 50 -14.56 -5.03 -18.12
CA GLU A 50 -13.14 -5.27 -18.38
C GLU A 50 -12.95 -6.33 -19.47
N THR A 51 -13.69 -7.44 -19.42
CA THR A 51 -13.63 -8.49 -20.45
C THR A 51 -14.22 -8.02 -21.78
N ARG A 52 -15.23 -7.14 -21.81
CA ARG A 52 -15.84 -6.54 -23.02
C ARG A 52 -14.99 -5.43 -23.60
N ILE A 53 -14.29 -4.63 -22.79
CA ILE A 53 -13.28 -3.65 -23.19
C ILE A 53 -12.07 -4.39 -23.77
N GLN A 54 -11.65 -5.49 -23.15
CA GLN A 54 -10.62 -6.41 -23.67
C GLN A 54 -11.06 -7.09 -24.98
N LEU A 55 -12.29 -7.57 -25.08
CA LEU A 55 -12.87 -8.15 -26.31
C LEU A 55 -13.03 -7.10 -27.41
N GLY A 56 -13.43 -5.87 -27.08
CA GLY A 56 -13.54 -4.75 -28.02
C GLY A 56 -12.17 -4.28 -28.53
N GLY A 57 -11.15 -4.24 -27.66
CA GLY A 57 -9.77 -3.96 -28.02
C GLY A 57 -9.14 -5.07 -28.88
N LEU A 58 -9.41 -6.34 -28.56
CA LEU A 58 -9.00 -7.49 -29.37
C LEU A 58 -9.73 -7.51 -30.72
N GLN A 59 -11.02 -7.18 -30.79
CA GLN A 59 -11.79 -7.18 -32.02
C GLN A 59 -11.42 -6.03 -32.98
N ASN A 60 -10.91 -4.92 -32.45
CA ASN A 60 -10.51 -3.74 -33.22
C ASN A 60 -9.02 -3.71 -33.61
N GLY A 61 -8.18 -4.55 -32.99
CA GLY A 61 -6.76 -4.66 -33.29
C GLY A 61 -6.47 -5.12 -34.72
N VAL A 62 -5.44 -4.53 -35.32
CA VAL A 62 -5.00 -4.81 -36.71
C VAL A 62 -4.72 -6.31 -36.92
N GLY A 63 -4.11 -6.99 -35.94
CA GLY A 63 -3.83 -8.42 -35.99
C GLY A 63 -5.09 -9.32 -35.99
N TRP A 64 -6.14 -8.96 -35.27
CA TRP A 64 -7.40 -9.73 -35.26
C TRP A 64 -8.20 -9.55 -36.55
N LYS A 65 -8.19 -8.33 -37.14
CA LYS A 65 -8.78 -8.07 -38.47
C LYS A 65 -8.06 -8.85 -39.58
N ILE A 66 -6.73 -9.01 -39.47
CA ILE A 66 -5.92 -9.85 -40.36
C ILE A 66 -6.25 -11.35 -40.15
N LEU A 67 -6.29 -11.83 -38.91
CA LEU A 67 -6.63 -13.21 -38.56
C LEU A 67 -8.04 -13.60 -39.04
N LYS A 68 -9.04 -12.73 -38.87
CA LYS A 68 -10.42 -12.98 -39.32
C LYS A 68 -10.54 -13.05 -40.85
N ARG A 69 -9.73 -12.29 -41.60
CA ARG A 69 -9.66 -12.33 -43.07
C ARG A 69 -8.93 -13.57 -43.59
N LEU A 70 -7.95 -14.09 -42.85
CA LEU A 70 -7.14 -15.25 -43.26
C LEU A 70 -7.71 -16.60 -42.76
N HIS A 71 -8.61 -16.58 -41.78
CA HIS A 71 -9.24 -17.78 -41.22
C HIS A 71 -9.95 -18.68 -42.26
N PRO A 72 -10.64 -18.16 -43.30
CA PRO A 72 -11.23 -19.01 -44.34
C PRO A 72 -10.19 -19.65 -45.27
N LEU A 73 -9.05 -18.99 -45.49
CA LEU A 73 -7.94 -19.48 -46.34
C LEU A 73 -7.08 -20.55 -45.65
N GLY A 74 -6.92 -20.45 -44.32
CA GLY A 74 -6.13 -21.41 -43.54
C GLY A 74 -6.73 -22.82 -43.50
N ASN A 75 -8.06 -22.94 -43.45
CA ASN A 75 -8.75 -24.24 -43.48
C ASN A 75 -8.81 -24.86 -44.90
N PHE A 76 -8.69 -24.04 -45.94
CA PHE A 76 -8.59 -24.51 -47.33
C PHE A 76 -7.19 -25.02 -47.67
N LEU A 77 -6.14 -24.37 -47.16
CA LEU A 77 -4.74 -24.76 -47.41
C LEU A 77 -4.25 -25.90 -46.52
N PHE A 78 -4.85 -26.12 -45.34
CA PHE A 78 -4.41 -27.17 -44.39
C PHE A 78 -5.60 -27.91 -43.72
N PRO A 79 -6.11 -28.98 -44.36
CA PRO A 79 -7.18 -29.83 -43.83
C PRO A 79 -6.82 -30.44 -42.45
N GLU A 80 -7.82 -30.70 -41.61
CA GLU A 80 -7.66 -31.04 -40.19
C GLU A 80 -6.81 -32.28 -39.87
N ASN A 81 -6.50 -33.11 -40.86
CA ASN A 81 -5.69 -34.32 -40.70
C ASN A 81 -4.45 -34.39 -41.61
N SER A 82 -3.96 -33.27 -42.16
CA SER A 82 -2.77 -33.29 -43.03
C SER A 82 -1.45 -33.33 -42.23
N TRP A 83 -0.46 -34.07 -42.76
CA TRP A 83 0.88 -34.16 -42.16
C TRP A 83 1.60 -32.80 -42.09
N GLN A 84 1.27 -31.87 -43.00
CA GLN A 84 1.77 -30.49 -43.00
C GLN A 84 1.25 -29.69 -41.80
N LYS A 85 0.00 -29.92 -41.37
CA LYS A 85 -0.58 -29.32 -40.15
C LYS A 85 0.09 -29.90 -38.89
N GLN A 86 0.42 -31.18 -38.89
CA GLN A 86 1.19 -31.81 -37.80
C GLN A 86 2.65 -31.31 -37.75
N LEU A 87 3.26 -30.96 -38.89
CA LEU A 87 4.59 -30.37 -38.96
C LEU A 87 4.59 -28.91 -38.43
N LEU A 88 3.57 -28.11 -38.78
CA LEU A 88 3.33 -26.76 -38.25
C LEU A 88 3.10 -26.75 -36.72
N LEU A 89 2.38 -27.76 -36.21
CA LEU A 89 2.18 -27.96 -34.76
C LEU A 89 3.47 -28.43 -34.05
N ARG A 90 4.37 -29.12 -34.77
CA ARG A 90 5.68 -29.54 -34.24
C ARG A 90 6.72 -28.41 -34.25
N SER A 91 6.71 -27.52 -35.24
CA SER A 91 7.55 -26.31 -35.27
C SER A 91 7.02 -25.17 -34.37
N GLY A 92 5.75 -25.21 -33.98
CA GLY A 92 5.12 -24.29 -33.01
C GLY A 92 5.49 -24.50 -31.53
N ARG A 93 6.32 -25.49 -31.19
CA ARG A 93 6.75 -25.74 -29.79
C ARG A 93 7.63 -24.63 -29.21
N GLY A 94 8.19 -23.74 -30.04
CA GLY A 94 8.83 -22.50 -29.60
C GLY A 94 7.83 -21.38 -29.27
N LEU A 95 6.72 -21.27 -30.00
CA LEU A 95 5.68 -20.27 -29.75
C LEU A 95 4.78 -20.63 -28.56
N GLY A 96 4.62 -21.91 -28.25
CA GLY A 96 3.85 -22.37 -27.08
C GLY A 96 4.43 -21.86 -25.76
N ASN A 97 5.76 -21.76 -25.64
CA ASN A 97 6.42 -21.18 -24.47
C ASN A 97 6.32 -19.66 -24.43
N LEU A 98 6.23 -18.99 -25.59
CA LEU A 98 5.99 -17.55 -25.70
C LEU A 98 4.54 -17.21 -25.34
N LEU A 99 3.56 -17.96 -25.87
CA LEU A 99 2.14 -17.79 -25.59
C LEU A 99 1.76 -18.22 -24.17
N ARG A 100 2.47 -19.18 -23.56
CA ARG A 100 2.31 -19.49 -22.12
C ARG A 100 2.82 -18.34 -21.25
N ARG A 101 3.89 -17.64 -21.65
CA ARG A 101 4.36 -16.39 -21.01
C ARG A 101 3.37 -15.22 -21.19
N PHE A 102 2.66 -15.16 -22.31
CA PHE A 102 1.62 -14.14 -22.55
C PHE A 102 0.28 -14.45 -21.85
N LYS A 103 -0.09 -15.72 -21.68
CA LYS A 103 -1.32 -16.13 -20.97
C LYS A 103 -1.19 -16.07 -19.44
N GLU A 104 0.03 -15.91 -18.92
CA GLU A 104 0.31 -15.72 -17.49
C GLU A 104 0.35 -14.25 -17.04
N ARG A 105 0.20 -13.27 -17.95
CA ARG A 105 0.00 -11.86 -17.55
C ARG A 105 -1.48 -11.56 -17.37
N LYS A 106 -1.99 -11.88 -16.18
CA LYS A 106 -3.21 -11.28 -15.63
C LYS A 106 -2.87 -9.89 -15.08
N PRO A 107 -3.63 -8.83 -15.42
CA PRO A 107 -3.54 -7.58 -14.67
C PRO A 107 -4.20 -7.74 -13.30
N GLY A 108 -3.47 -7.33 -12.25
CA GLY A 108 -4.02 -6.48 -11.19
C GLY A 108 -4.83 -7.10 -10.05
N GLY A 109 -5.02 -8.42 -9.97
CA GLY A 109 -5.71 -9.03 -8.83
C GLY A 109 -5.17 -10.42 -8.51
N VAL A 110 -4.64 -10.58 -7.29
CA VAL A 110 -4.47 -11.90 -6.64
C VAL A 110 -3.33 -12.77 -7.22
N GLU A 111 -2.13 -12.23 -7.43
CA GLU A 111 -0.93 -13.07 -7.69
C GLU A 111 -0.40 -13.73 -6.39
N LEU A 112 -0.68 -13.13 -5.24
CA LEU A 112 -0.19 -13.62 -3.94
C LEU A 112 -0.77 -14.99 -3.56
N ASN A 113 -2.00 -15.32 -3.95
CA ASN A 113 -2.62 -16.57 -3.51
C ASN A 113 -2.03 -17.84 -4.13
N ARG A 114 -1.36 -17.76 -5.30
CA ARG A 114 -0.89 -18.96 -6.02
C ARG A 114 0.26 -19.67 -5.29
N GLY A 115 1.11 -18.92 -4.59
CA GLY A 115 2.22 -19.44 -3.78
C GLY A 115 1.99 -19.39 -2.26
N TYR A 116 0.83 -18.93 -1.81
CA TYR A 116 0.64 -18.64 -0.38
C TYR A 116 0.63 -19.87 0.52
N GLN A 117 0.01 -20.98 0.07
CA GLN A 117 -0.01 -22.21 0.86
C GLN A 117 1.40 -22.80 1.04
N GLU A 118 2.25 -22.70 0.02
CA GLU A 118 3.65 -23.10 0.10
C GLU A 118 4.43 -22.18 1.04
N TRP A 119 4.18 -20.87 0.98
CA TRP A 119 4.76 -19.92 1.93
C TRP A 119 4.39 -20.26 3.38
N ILE A 120 3.13 -20.60 3.68
CA ILE A 120 2.69 -21.03 5.02
C ILE A 120 3.52 -22.22 5.48
N LEU A 121 3.62 -23.27 4.65
CA LEU A 121 4.36 -24.49 4.99
C LEU A 121 5.86 -24.25 5.22
N ASN A 122 6.45 -23.29 4.50
CA ASN A 122 7.89 -23.02 4.56
C ASN A 122 8.28 -22.01 5.65
N THR A 123 7.34 -21.20 6.13
CA THR A 123 7.65 -20.06 7.03
C THR A 123 7.05 -20.17 8.42
N GLU A 124 5.93 -20.87 8.59
CA GLU A 124 5.30 -21.04 9.91
C GLU A 124 5.96 -22.17 10.72
N PRO A 125 5.85 -22.13 12.06
CA PRO A 125 6.47 -23.14 12.92
C PRO A 125 5.94 -24.55 12.65
N THR A 126 6.86 -25.50 12.62
CA THR A 126 6.58 -26.94 12.65
C THR A 126 6.05 -27.38 14.02
N HIS A 127 5.52 -28.61 14.09
CA HIS A 127 5.05 -29.18 15.36
C HIS A 127 6.15 -29.23 16.45
N ALA A 128 7.39 -29.57 16.08
CA ALA A 128 8.53 -29.59 17.00
C ALA A 128 8.90 -28.19 17.50
N GLU A 129 8.78 -27.16 16.65
CA GLU A 129 9.01 -25.77 17.04
C GLU A 129 7.91 -25.27 17.97
N PHE A 130 6.64 -25.65 17.79
CA PHE A 130 5.57 -25.34 18.74
C PHE A 130 5.86 -25.91 20.14
N GLU A 131 6.29 -27.17 20.22
CA GLU A 131 6.69 -27.79 21.50
C GLU A 131 7.88 -27.08 22.14
N THR A 132 8.82 -26.59 21.32
CA THR A 132 9.94 -25.78 21.79
C THR A 132 9.46 -24.44 22.33
N GLN A 133 8.55 -23.75 21.63
CA GLN A 133 7.96 -22.49 22.08
C GLN A 133 7.24 -22.65 23.42
N ARG A 134 6.44 -23.71 23.59
CA ARG A 134 5.71 -24.00 24.85
C ARG A 134 6.64 -24.22 26.05
N LYS A 135 7.86 -24.71 25.81
CA LYS A 135 8.88 -24.96 26.85
C LYS A 135 9.83 -23.78 27.05
N THR A 136 9.78 -22.77 26.19
CA THR A 136 10.67 -21.61 26.25
C THR A 136 10.23 -20.69 27.39
N SER A 137 11.18 -20.34 28.25
CA SER A 137 10.98 -19.31 29.28
C SER A 137 11.69 -18.03 28.85
N PHE A 138 10.97 -16.91 28.81
CA PHE A 138 11.53 -15.61 28.47
C PHE A 138 12.00 -14.87 29.73
N ALA A 139 13.12 -14.14 29.62
CA ALA A 139 13.61 -13.29 30.70
C ALA A 139 12.59 -12.21 31.10
N TYR A 140 11.93 -11.61 30.09
CA TYR A 140 10.80 -10.72 30.29
C TYR A 140 9.53 -11.39 29.78
N SER A 141 8.61 -11.69 30.70
CA SER A 141 7.39 -12.48 30.44
C SER A 141 6.13 -11.73 30.90
N PRO A 142 5.76 -10.60 30.26
CA PRO A 142 4.60 -9.81 30.65
C PRO A 142 3.29 -10.58 30.38
N VAL A 143 2.24 -10.27 31.15
CA VAL A 143 0.89 -10.71 30.82
C VAL A 143 0.37 -9.86 29.66
N LEU A 144 -0.19 -10.52 28.64
CA LEU A 144 -0.89 -9.87 27.52
C LEU A 144 -2.40 -9.96 27.77
N SER A 145 -3.09 -8.81 27.83
CA SER A 145 -4.55 -8.75 27.93
C SER A 145 -5.16 -8.56 26.54
N ILE A 146 -5.89 -9.56 26.07
CA ILE A 146 -6.61 -9.50 24.79
C ILE A 146 -7.99 -8.89 25.03
N ILE A 147 -8.33 -7.81 24.31
CA ILE A 147 -9.57 -7.06 24.45
C ILE A 147 -10.49 -7.40 23.29
N THR A 148 -11.70 -7.86 23.62
CA THR A 148 -12.68 -8.25 22.60
C THR A 148 -14.09 -7.81 22.99
N PRO A 149 -14.67 -6.79 22.32
CA PRO A 149 -16.10 -6.49 22.44
C PRO A 149 -16.91 -7.59 21.73
N VAL A 150 -18.03 -8.00 22.32
CA VAL A 150 -18.89 -9.07 21.80
C VAL A 150 -20.32 -8.55 21.65
N TRP A 151 -20.94 -8.79 20.49
CA TRP A 151 -22.37 -8.52 20.30
C TRP A 151 -22.96 -9.46 19.25
N ASN A 152 -23.91 -10.30 19.66
CA ASN A 152 -24.66 -11.22 18.80
C ASN A 152 -23.78 -12.14 17.92
N THR A 153 -22.58 -12.46 18.42
CA THR A 153 -21.62 -13.31 17.71
C THR A 153 -22.09 -14.76 17.70
N PRO A 154 -22.10 -15.43 16.53
CA PRO A 154 -22.45 -16.85 16.44
C PRO A 154 -21.56 -17.71 17.37
N PRO A 155 -22.14 -18.67 18.12
CA PRO A 155 -21.40 -19.47 19.10
C PRO A 155 -20.18 -20.20 18.52
N GLN A 156 -20.25 -20.65 17.27
CA GLN A 156 -19.13 -21.32 16.60
C GLN A 156 -17.95 -20.38 16.30
N PHE A 157 -18.22 -19.09 16.07
CA PHE A 157 -17.15 -18.11 15.85
C PHE A 157 -16.50 -17.73 17.17
N LEU A 158 -17.30 -17.51 18.22
CA LEU A 158 -16.79 -17.30 19.58
C LEU A 158 -15.94 -18.48 20.07
N ASP A 159 -16.42 -19.71 19.87
CA ASP A 159 -15.68 -20.92 20.26
C ASP A 159 -14.34 -21.02 19.53
N ALA A 160 -14.32 -20.75 18.22
CA ALA A 160 -13.08 -20.77 17.44
C ALA A 160 -12.10 -19.66 17.85
N MET A 161 -12.60 -18.43 18.06
CA MET A 161 -11.81 -17.28 18.51
C MET A 161 -11.19 -17.55 19.89
N ILE A 162 -11.99 -17.96 20.88
CA ILE A 162 -11.52 -18.23 22.25
C ILE A 162 -10.51 -19.40 22.25
N ARG A 163 -10.72 -20.44 21.44
CA ARG A 163 -9.74 -21.53 21.27
C ARG A 163 -8.41 -21.03 20.70
N SER A 164 -8.44 -20.17 19.68
CA SER A 164 -7.22 -19.63 19.07
C SER A 164 -6.36 -18.86 20.08
N VAL A 165 -6.97 -18.23 21.09
CA VAL A 165 -6.26 -17.61 22.22
C VAL A 165 -5.85 -18.65 23.27
N SER A 166 -6.74 -19.60 23.58
CA SER A 166 -6.52 -20.60 24.63
C SER A 166 -5.35 -21.53 24.35
N GLU A 167 -5.10 -21.80 23.08
CA GLU A 167 -4.09 -22.76 22.60
C GLU A 167 -2.72 -22.13 22.29
N GLN A 168 -2.57 -20.81 22.52
CA GLN A 168 -1.31 -20.08 22.29
C GLN A 168 -0.11 -20.74 22.96
N THR A 169 1.04 -20.70 22.29
CA THR A 169 2.28 -21.29 22.83
C THR A 169 2.90 -20.48 23.97
N TYR A 170 2.61 -19.18 24.05
CA TYR A 170 2.95 -18.36 25.21
C TYR A 170 1.83 -18.44 26.27
N PRO A 171 2.15 -18.74 27.55
CA PRO A 171 1.10 -19.06 28.54
C PRO A 171 0.52 -17.85 29.29
N ASN A 172 1.24 -16.72 29.36
CA ASN A 172 0.87 -15.59 30.22
C ASN A 172 -0.03 -14.60 29.49
N TRP A 173 -1.31 -14.94 29.41
CA TRP A 173 -2.32 -14.09 28.79
C TRP A 173 -3.63 -14.13 29.57
N GLU A 174 -4.47 -13.14 29.34
CA GLU A 174 -5.88 -13.17 29.71
C GLU A 174 -6.73 -12.64 28.55
N LEU A 175 -7.94 -13.18 28.40
CA LEU A 175 -8.90 -12.76 27.39
C LEU A 175 -10.07 -12.04 28.07
N CYS A 176 -10.16 -10.73 27.85
CA CYS A 176 -11.18 -9.85 28.42
C CYS A 176 -12.29 -9.62 27.40
N LEU A 177 -13.46 -10.24 27.64
CA LEU A 177 -14.63 -10.18 26.78
C LEU A 177 -15.71 -9.31 27.41
N ALA A 178 -16.20 -8.32 26.68
CA ALA A 178 -17.35 -7.52 27.11
C ALA A 178 -18.54 -7.79 26.19
N ASP A 179 -19.55 -8.49 26.69
CA ASP A 179 -20.81 -8.71 26.00
C ASP A 179 -21.69 -7.48 26.10
N GLY A 180 -21.90 -6.80 24.98
CA GLY A 180 -22.79 -5.64 24.82
C GLY A 180 -24.26 -6.01 24.84
N ASN A 181 -24.69 -6.78 25.84
CA ASN A 181 -26.04 -7.32 25.99
C ASN A 181 -26.54 -8.06 24.73
N SER A 182 -25.83 -9.11 24.31
CA SER A 182 -26.26 -9.91 23.16
C SER A 182 -27.69 -10.44 23.35
N SER A 183 -28.52 -10.23 22.33
CA SER A 183 -29.91 -10.70 22.31
C SER A 183 -30.02 -12.20 22.04
N GLN A 184 -28.99 -12.81 21.46
CA GLN A 184 -28.91 -14.26 21.24
C GLN A 184 -28.49 -14.98 22.54
N PRO A 185 -29.36 -15.83 23.14
CA PRO A 185 -29.03 -16.54 24.38
C PRO A 185 -27.80 -17.46 24.22
N THR A 186 -27.67 -18.07 23.05
CA THR A 186 -26.57 -19.01 22.73
C THR A 186 -25.20 -18.35 22.77
N THR A 187 -25.09 -17.06 22.41
CA THR A 187 -23.86 -16.27 22.58
C THR A 187 -23.48 -16.18 24.05
N ARG A 188 -24.42 -15.79 24.91
CA ARG A 188 -24.17 -15.62 26.36
C ARG A 188 -23.91 -16.95 27.06
N GLU A 189 -24.60 -18.00 26.68
CA GLU A 189 -24.35 -19.37 27.16
C GLU A 189 -22.92 -19.82 26.83
N LYS A 190 -22.48 -19.62 25.59
CA LYS A 190 -21.11 -19.96 25.17
C LYS A 190 -20.05 -19.17 25.95
N LEU A 191 -20.29 -17.87 26.20
CA LEU A 191 -19.38 -17.06 27.02
C LEU A 191 -19.30 -17.57 28.47
N LYS A 192 -20.44 -17.94 29.09
CA LYS A 192 -20.48 -18.51 30.45
C LYS A 192 -19.74 -19.85 30.50
N GLU A 193 -19.92 -20.71 29.50
CA GLU A 193 -19.22 -21.99 29.39
C GLU A 193 -17.70 -21.79 29.37
N TRP A 194 -17.20 -20.87 28.55
CA TRP A 194 -15.76 -20.59 28.47
C TRP A 194 -15.19 -19.96 29.74
N ALA A 195 -15.90 -19.01 30.34
CA ALA A 195 -15.48 -18.41 31.60
C ALA A 195 -15.40 -19.43 32.75
N ALA A 196 -16.25 -20.46 32.74
CA ALA A 196 -16.20 -21.55 33.71
C ALA A 196 -15.05 -22.54 33.42
N ARG A 197 -14.72 -22.75 32.14
CA ARG A 197 -13.72 -23.73 31.69
C ARG A 197 -12.27 -23.23 31.79
N GLU A 198 -12.03 -21.97 31.45
CA GLU A 198 -10.69 -21.39 31.36
C GLU A 198 -10.63 -20.11 32.19
N LYS A 199 -9.88 -20.14 33.30
CA LYS A 199 -9.81 -19.05 34.27
C LYS A 199 -9.21 -17.75 33.71
N ARG A 200 -8.41 -17.87 32.64
CA ARG A 200 -7.85 -16.72 31.92
C ARG A 200 -8.88 -16.02 31.01
N VAL A 201 -10.04 -16.64 30.78
CA VAL A 201 -11.15 -16.02 30.04
C VAL A 201 -12.08 -15.29 31.02
N ARG A 202 -12.09 -13.97 30.92
CA ARG A 202 -12.83 -13.06 31.80
C ARG A 202 -13.95 -12.40 31.01
N VAL A 203 -15.18 -12.56 31.46
CA VAL A 203 -16.36 -12.06 30.76
C VAL A 203 -17.10 -11.05 31.62
N ARG A 204 -17.43 -9.89 31.04
CA ARG A 204 -18.36 -8.91 31.60
C ARG A 204 -19.60 -8.85 30.75
N PHE A 205 -20.76 -9.04 31.36
CA PHE A 205 -22.06 -8.84 30.72
C PHE A 205 -22.54 -7.43 31.01
N LEU A 206 -22.71 -6.62 29.98
CA LEU A 206 -23.24 -5.27 30.10
C LEU A 206 -24.77 -5.30 30.13
N GLU A 207 -25.37 -4.29 30.77
CA GLU A 207 -26.82 -4.13 30.85
C GLU A 207 -27.43 -3.69 29.49
N GLU A 208 -26.64 -2.98 28.69
CA GLU A 208 -27.01 -2.50 27.36
C GLU A 208 -25.82 -2.53 26.39
N ASN A 209 -26.09 -2.44 25.09
CA ASN A 209 -25.04 -2.32 24.08
C ASN A 209 -24.52 -0.88 24.03
N GLN A 210 -23.26 -0.67 24.39
CA GLN A 210 -22.64 0.66 24.44
C GLN A 210 -21.85 1.02 23.17
N GLY A 211 -22.10 0.30 22.07
CA GLY A 211 -21.30 0.40 20.83
C GLY A 211 -19.95 -0.32 20.96
N ILE A 212 -19.17 -0.32 19.88
CA ILE A 212 -17.89 -1.04 19.84
C ILE A 212 -16.91 -0.39 20.83
N ALA A 213 -16.79 0.94 20.81
CA ALA A 213 -15.89 1.66 21.71
C ALA A 213 -16.26 1.48 23.20
N GLY A 214 -17.55 1.57 23.54
CA GLY A 214 -18.02 1.39 24.92
C GLY A 214 -17.76 -0.04 25.42
N ASN A 215 -18.11 -1.04 24.63
CA ASN A 215 -17.87 -2.44 24.96
C ASN A 215 -16.35 -2.73 25.05
N SER A 216 -15.53 -2.20 24.15
CA SER A 216 -14.07 -2.34 24.21
C SER A 216 -13.48 -1.71 25.47
N ASN A 217 -13.96 -0.54 25.90
CA ASN A 217 -13.54 0.06 27.17
C ASN A 217 -13.97 -0.78 28.39
N ALA A 218 -15.15 -1.40 28.35
CA ALA A 218 -15.58 -2.30 29.42
C ALA A 218 -14.68 -3.54 29.54
N ALA A 219 -14.20 -4.08 28.41
CA ALA A 219 -13.20 -5.14 28.38
C ALA A 219 -11.81 -4.63 28.81
N LEU A 220 -11.38 -3.47 28.35
CA LEU A 220 -10.12 -2.82 28.74
C LEU A 220 -10.05 -2.59 30.25
N ASN A 221 -11.15 -2.17 30.89
CA ASN A 221 -11.22 -1.95 32.34
C ASN A 221 -11.06 -3.24 33.16
N MET A 222 -11.21 -4.41 32.54
CA MET A 222 -10.88 -5.68 33.19
C MET A 222 -9.39 -6.01 33.11
N ALA A 223 -8.68 -5.50 32.10
CA ALA A 223 -7.30 -5.87 31.81
C ALA A 223 -6.34 -5.55 32.97
N SER A 224 -5.39 -6.46 33.16
CA SER A 224 -4.35 -6.45 34.19
C SER A 224 -2.95 -6.64 33.61
N GLY A 225 -2.84 -6.96 32.32
CA GLY A 225 -1.59 -7.16 31.61
C GLY A 225 -0.88 -5.86 31.27
N GLU A 226 0.44 -5.95 31.09
CA GLU A 226 1.27 -4.79 30.74
C GLU A 226 1.07 -4.35 29.28
N PHE A 227 0.51 -5.23 28.46
CA PHE A 227 0.18 -4.95 27.07
C PHE A 227 -1.26 -5.35 26.76
N ILE A 228 -1.89 -4.52 25.93
CA ILE A 228 -3.26 -4.62 25.46
C ILE A 228 -3.22 -5.05 24.00
N ALA A 229 -3.81 -6.20 23.68
CA ALA A 229 -3.91 -6.74 22.33
C ALA A 229 -5.36 -6.67 21.82
N LEU A 230 -5.53 -6.32 20.54
CA LEU A 230 -6.85 -6.20 19.92
C LEU A 230 -7.19 -7.45 19.11
N LEU A 231 -8.39 -8.01 19.33
CA LEU A 231 -8.91 -9.16 18.61
C LEU A 231 -10.43 -9.04 18.45
N ASP A 232 -10.92 -9.13 17.22
CA ASP A 232 -12.35 -9.18 16.95
C ASP A 232 -12.94 -10.54 17.33
N HIS A 233 -14.21 -10.52 17.77
CA HIS A 233 -14.90 -11.67 18.38
C HIS A 233 -15.10 -12.88 17.44
N ASP A 234 -14.89 -12.70 16.15
CA ASP A 234 -15.06 -13.69 15.09
C ASP A 234 -13.76 -14.04 14.37
N ASP A 235 -12.64 -13.41 14.71
CA ASP A 235 -11.35 -13.64 14.05
C ASP A 235 -10.48 -14.66 14.81
N LEU A 236 -9.32 -15.02 14.22
CA LEU A 236 -8.42 -16.02 14.77
C LEU A 236 -7.00 -15.47 14.90
N LEU A 237 -6.30 -15.92 15.94
CA LEU A 237 -4.85 -15.74 16.05
C LEU A 237 -4.09 -16.96 15.55
N SER A 238 -2.91 -16.74 14.98
CA SER A 238 -1.94 -17.81 14.73
C SER A 238 -1.51 -18.45 16.06
N PRO A 239 -1.29 -19.77 16.17
CA PRO A 239 -0.96 -20.43 17.45
C PRO A 239 0.30 -19.93 18.16
N PHE A 240 1.18 -19.24 17.43
CA PHE A 240 2.45 -18.67 17.88
C PHE A 240 2.40 -17.13 18.01
N ALA A 241 1.23 -16.51 17.87
CA ALA A 241 1.09 -15.05 17.85
C ALA A 241 1.66 -14.38 19.11
N LEU A 242 1.16 -14.78 20.28
CA LEU A 242 1.58 -14.18 21.55
C LEU A 242 3.06 -14.44 21.86
N PHE A 243 3.58 -15.60 21.42
CA PHE A 243 5.00 -15.92 21.54
C PHE A 243 5.88 -14.96 20.74
N GLU A 244 5.52 -14.65 19.49
CA GLU A 244 6.28 -13.72 18.64
C GLU A 244 6.21 -12.27 19.13
N ILE A 245 5.07 -11.86 19.71
CA ILE A 245 4.97 -10.58 20.42
C ILE A 245 6.00 -10.52 21.54
N VAL A 246 6.00 -11.49 22.45
CA VAL A 246 6.89 -11.50 23.63
C VAL A 246 8.35 -11.68 23.23
N LYS A 247 8.63 -12.48 22.20
CA LYS A 247 9.97 -12.59 21.61
C LYS A 247 10.49 -11.23 21.14
N SER A 248 9.63 -10.40 20.56
CA SER A 248 9.98 -9.05 20.11
C SER A 248 10.27 -8.09 21.28
N LEU A 249 9.66 -8.33 22.44
CA LEU A 249 9.82 -7.54 23.67
C LEU A 249 11.11 -7.85 24.44
N GLN A 250 11.86 -8.92 24.09
CA GLN A 250 13.09 -9.27 24.81
C GLN A 250 14.21 -8.23 24.66
N ASP A 251 14.17 -7.43 23.60
CA ASP A 251 15.09 -6.32 23.42
C ASP A 251 14.65 -5.11 24.26
N GLN A 252 14.94 -5.17 25.56
CA GLN A 252 14.54 -4.16 26.54
C GLN A 252 15.11 -2.75 26.24
N LYS A 253 16.16 -2.65 25.42
CA LYS A 253 16.74 -1.36 25.02
C LYS A 253 15.80 -0.51 24.18
N LYS A 254 14.77 -1.12 23.59
CA LYS A 254 13.92 -0.45 22.60
C LYS A 254 12.63 0.15 23.16
N ASN A 255 12.33 -0.01 24.45
CA ASN A 255 11.16 0.58 25.10
C ASN A 255 9.88 0.52 24.24
N LEU A 256 9.57 -0.67 23.71
CA LEU A 256 8.49 -0.85 22.74
C LEU A 256 7.13 -0.54 23.38
N ASP A 257 6.34 0.28 22.69
CA ASP A 257 5.02 0.70 23.15
C ASP A 257 3.90 0.26 22.20
N LEU A 258 4.19 0.08 20.92
CA LEU A 258 3.23 -0.40 19.93
C LEU A 258 3.87 -1.47 19.04
N LEU A 259 3.19 -2.60 18.87
CA LEU A 259 3.56 -3.66 17.95
C LEU A 259 2.39 -3.99 17.04
N TYR A 260 2.67 -4.37 15.81
CA TYR A 260 1.66 -4.87 14.88
C TYR A 260 2.21 -5.94 13.97
N SER A 261 1.34 -6.81 13.46
CA SER A 261 1.70 -7.94 12.61
C SER A 261 1.16 -7.84 11.18
N ASP A 262 1.68 -8.70 10.31
CA ASP A 262 0.99 -9.01 9.05
C ASP A 262 -0.31 -9.77 9.33
N GLU A 263 -1.19 -9.80 8.34
CA GLU A 263 -2.52 -10.44 8.42
C GLU A 263 -2.87 -11.14 7.10
N ASP A 264 -3.83 -12.06 7.17
CA ASP A 264 -4.48 -12.63 5.99
C ASP A 264 -5.97 -12.82 6.24
N MET A 265 -6.66 -13.40 5.27
CA MET A 265 -8.07 -13.76 5.38
C MET A 265 -8.24 -15.26 5.57
N VAL A 266 -9.29 -15.64 6.32
CA VAL A 266 -9.74 -17.02 6.46
C VAL A 266 -11.20 -17.13 6.05
N ASN A 267 -11.58 -18.25 5.45
CA ASN A 267 -12.98 -18.50 5.10
C ASN A 267 -13.88 -18.55 6.35
N SER A 268 -15.20 -18.42 6.16
CA SER A 268 -16.18 -18.47 7.26
C SER A 268 -16.01 -19.69 8.19
N ALA A 269 -15.64 -20.84 7.64
CA ALA A 269 -15.41 -22.07 8.41
C ALA A 269 -14.10 -22.07 9.23
N GLY A 270 -13.16 -21.15 9.00
CA GLY A 270 -11.86 -21.12 9.67
C GLY A 270 -10.86 -22.15 9.14
N THR A 271 -11.11 -22.77 7.99
CA THR A 271 -10.35 -23.93 7.48
C THR A 271 -9.39 -23.61 6.34
N ARG A 272 -9.53 -22.45 5.68
CA ARG A 272 -8.70 -22.07 4.54
C ARG A 272 -8.30 -20.61 4.58
N ARG A 273 -6.99 -20.37 4.60
CA ARG A 273 -6.35 -19.05 4.59
C ARG A 273 -6.01 -18.59 3.17
N PHE A 274 -6.13 -17.29 2.90
CA PHE A 274 -5.88 -16.66 1.60
C PHE A 274 -5.70 -15.14 1.73
N SER A 275 -5.26 -14.48 0.65
CA SER A 275 -5.08 -13.03 0.54
C SER A 275 -4.18 -12.41 1.62
N PRO A 276 -2.88 -12.78 1.67
CA PRO A 276 -1.97 -12.21 2.66
C PRO A 276 -1.66 -10.74 2.40
N VAL A 277 -1.59 -9.98 3.49
CA VAL A 277 -1.17 -8.58 3.53
C VAL A 277 0.13 -8.49 4.33
N PHE A 278 1.23 -8.46 3.60
CA PHE A 278 2.59 -8.21 4.06
C PHE A 278 2.85 -6.71 4.12
N LYS A 279 2.84 -6.19 5.35
CA LYS A 279 2.92 -4.77 5.67
C LYS A 279 4.37 -4.30 5.64
N PRO A 280 4.61 -2.99 5.42
CA PRO A 280 5.94 -2.41 5.62
C PRO A 280 6.22 -2.20 7.11
N ALA A 281 7.45 -1.77 7.43
CA ALA A 281 7.73 -1.10 8.70
C ALA A 281 6.82 0.14 8.90
N PHE A 282 6.85 0.71 10.10
CA PHE A 282 5.94 1.79 10.46
C PHE A 282 6.07 2.97 9.49
N SER A 283 4.96 3.37 8.88
CA SER A 283 4.86 4.49 7.95
C SER A 283 3.71 5.39 8.38
N LEU A 284 4.04 6.58 8.87
CA LEU A 284 3.02 7.52 9.34
C LEU A 284 2.16 8.02 8.18
N GLU A 285 2.75 8.22 7.00
CA GLU A 285 2.00 8.68 5.82
C GLU A 285 1.06 7.60 5.28
N THR A 286 1.45 6.33 5.36
CA THR A 286 0.55 5.23 5.01
C THR A 286 -0.57 5.12 6.04
N LEU A 287 -0.26 5.24 7.34
CA LEU A 287 -1.28 5.28 8.39
C LEU A 287 -2.27 6.44 8.20
N ARG A 288 -1.78 7.62 7.81
CA ARG A 288 -2.62 8.79 7.49
C ARG A 288 -3.45 8.61 6.21
N SER A 289 -3.12 7.63 5.38
CA SER A 289 -3.86 7.32 4.17
C SER A 289 -4.91 6.22 4.37
N HIS A 290 -4.66 5.26 5.27
CA HIS A 290 -5.67 4.32 5.77
C HIS A 290 -5.12 3.55 6.99
N ASN A 291 -6.01 2.92 7.77
CA ASN A 291 -5.58 1.99 8.81
C ASN A 291 -5.00 0.72 8.16
N TYR A 292 -3.68 0.70 7.92
CA TYR A 292 -3.00 -0.50 7.43
C TYR A 292 -2.50 -1.39 8.57
N ILE A 293 -2.53 -0.88 9.80
CA ILE A 293 -2.04 -1.58 11.00
C ILE A 293 -3.09 -2.61 11.46
N CYS A 294 -4.36 -2.22 11.56
CA CYS A 294 -5.51 -3.09 11.89
C CYS A 294 -5.24 -3.98 13.11
N HIS A 295 -5.58 -5.26 13.00
CA HIS A 295 -5.32 -6.30 13.99
C HIS A 295 -4.30 -7.30 13.42
N LEU A 296 -3.43 -7.94 14.18
CA LEU A 296 -3.22 -7.86 15.62
C LEU A 296 -2.36 -6.65 15.97
N THR A 297 -2.94 -5.68 16.67
CA THR A 297 -2.22 -4.56 17.28
C THR A 297 -2.05 -4.81 18.77
N VAL A 298 -0.85 -4.55 19.29
CA VAL A 298 -0.50 -4.67 20.71
C VAL A 298 0.09 -3.36 21.21
N ILE A 299 -0.52 -2.76 22.21
CA ILE A 299 -0.14 -1.45 22.77
C ILE A 299 0.17 -1.61 24.24
N ARG A 300 1.24 -0.97 24.73
CA ARG A 300 1.56 -0.92 26.16
C ARG A 300 0.40 -0.29 26.92
N GLU A 301 0.01 -0.93 28.02
CA GLU A 301 -1.13 -0.53 28.83
C GLU A 301 -1.02 0.90 29.36
N SER A 302 0.17 1.30 29.81
CA SER A 302 0.42 2.67 30.28
C SER A 302 0.18 3.71 29.19
N LEU A 303 0.50 3.41 27.92
CA LEU A 303 0.22 4.28 26.78
C LEU A 303 -1.28 4.34 26.47
N VAL A 304 -1.98 3.20 26.51
CA VAL A 304 -3.45 3.17 26.32
C VAL A 304 -4.17 4.00 27.38
N LYS A 305 -3.73 3.92 28.64
CA LYS A 305 -4.22 4.79 29.74
C LYS A 305 -3.93 6.26 29.48
N GLU A 306 -2.70 6.59 29.07
CA GLU A 306 -2.29 7.97 28.81
C GLU A 306 -3.14 8.63 27.71
N ILE A 307 -3.51 7.88 26.68
CA ILE A 307 -4.35 8.38 25.58
C ILE A 307 -5.86 8.28 25.85
N GLY A 308 -6.27 7.72 27.01
CA GLY A 308 -7.67 7.66 27.46
C GLY A 308 -8.51 6.53 26.86
N GLY A 309 -7.91 5.43 26.39
CA GLY A 309 -8.65 4.27 25.87
C GLY A 309 -9.40 4.54 24.55
N PHE A 310 -10.52 3.84 24.33
CA PHE A 310 -11.34 3.98 23.12
C PHE A 310 -12.30 5.17 23.25
N ARG A 311 -12.44 5.97 22.19
CA ARG A 311 -13.39 7.09 22.16
C ARG A 311 -14.70 6.67 21.50
N THR A 312 -15.83 7.08 22.09
CA THR A 312 -17.16 6.93 21.48
C THR A 312 -17.31 7.86 20.27
N GLY A 313 -18.23 7.53 19.35
CA GLY A 313 -18.44 8.29 18.12
C GLY A 313 -17.40 8.00 17.01
N PHE A 314 -16.65 6.91 17.17
CA PHE A 314 -15.72 6.35 16.17
C PHE A 314 -16.02 4.89 15.85
N ASP A 315 -17.21 4.36 16.22
CA ASP A 315 -17.56 2.97 15.97
C ASP A 315 -17.39 2.60 14.48
N GLY A 316 -16.73 1.47 14.22
CA GLY A 316 -16.28 1.02 12.90
C GLY A 316 -14.87 1.50 12.53
N SER A 317 -14.28 2.44 13.27
CA SER A 317 -12.89 2.93 13.12
C SER A 317 -12.27 3.34 14.47
N GLN A 318 -12.77 2.78 15.56
CA GLN A 318 -12.32 3.06 16.93
C GLN A 318 -10.88 2.61 17.17
N ASP A 319 -10.47 1.55 16.47
CA ASP A 319 -9.11 1.04 16.41
C ASP A 319 -8.18 2.02 15.67
N TYR A 320 -8.61 2.56 14.52
CA TYR A 320 -7.84 3.56 13.78
C TYR A 320 -7.64 4.85 14.61
N ASP A 321 -8.68 5.32 15.30
CA ASP A 321 -8.57 6.43 16.25
C ASP A 321 -7.56 6.14 17.37
N LEU A 322 -7.63 4.95 17.98
CA LEU A 322 -6.72 4.55 19.04
C LEU A 322 -5.27 4.48 18.54
N ILE A 323 -5.05 3.89 17.37
CA ILE A 323 -3.72 3.71 16.77
C ILE A 323 -3.10 5.07 16.42
N LEU A 324 -3.86 6.00 15.84
CA LEU A 324 -3.41 7.36 15.55
C LEU A 324 -2.98 8.08 16.83
N ARG A 325 -3.79 8.02 17.90
CA ARG A 325 -3.42 8.63 19.19
C ARG A 325 -2.22 7.95 19.85
N ALA A 326 -2.11 6.63 19.73
CA ALA A 326 -1.00 5.88 20.30
C ALA A 326 0.31 6.20 19.59
N CYS A 327 0.33 6.30 18.25
CA CYS A 327 1.55 6.57 17.50
C CYS A 327 2.10 8.00 17.75
N GLU A 328 1.24 8.96 18.09
CA GLU A 328 1.63 10.32 18.49
C GLU A 328 2.52 10.35 19.74
N LYS A 329 2.44 9.32 20.59
CA LYS A 329 3.11 9.29 21.91
C LYS A 329 4.01 8.08 22.14
N ALA A 330 3.94 7.07 21.28
CA ALA A 330 4.74 5.86 21.41
C ALA A 330 6.24 6.17 21.31
N ARG A 331 7.04 5.63 22.24
CA ARG A 331 8.51 5.77 22.19
C ARG A 331 9.11 4.95 21.06
N ALA A 332 8.53 3.79 20.78
CA ALA A 332 8.94 2.94 19.69
C ALA A 332 7.77 2.08 19.19
N ILE A 333 7.72 1.94 17.87
CA ILE A 333 6.73 1.14 17.14
C ILE A 333 7.45 0.04 16.38
N ARG A 334 6.93 -1.20 16.41
CA ARG A 334 7.53 -2.32 15.68
C ARG A 334 6.52 -3.11 14.85
N HIS A 335 6.88 -3.32 13.59
CA HIS A 335 6.29 -4.34 12.74
C HIS A 335 6.91 -5.72 13.02
N ILE A 336 6.07 -6.75 13.11
CA ILE A 336 6.48 -8.16 13.12
C ILE A 336 6.04 -8.75 11.77
N PRO A 337 6.98 -9.06 10.85
CA PRO A 337 6.68 -9.54 9.49
C PRO A 337 6.27 -11.01 9.48
N LYS A 338 5.25 -11.35 10.26
CA LYS A 338 4.64 -12.67 10.39
C LYS A 338 3.13 -12.50 10.37
N ILE A 339 2.43 -13.43 9.75
CA ILE A 339 0.97 -13.48 9.77
C ILE A 339 0.53 -13.99 11.13
N LEU A 340 0.13 -13.08 12.02
CA LEU A 340 -0.30 -13.43 13.39
C LEU A 340 -1.82 -13.30 13.59
N TYR A 341 -2.52 -12.78 12.59
CA TYR A 341 -3.95 -12.51 12.61
C TYR A 341 -4.63 -13.03 11.33
N HIS A 342 -5.80 -13.64 11.48
CA HIS A 342 -6.61 -14.16 10.38
C HIS A 342 -8.01 -13.57 10.42
N TRP A 343 -8.32 -12.74 9.42
CA TRP A 343 -9.60 -12.07 9.30
C TRP A 343 -10.65 -13.00 8.68
N ARG A 344 -11.69 -13.35 9.43
CA ARG A 344 -12.76 -14.24 8.98
C ARG A 344 -13.69 -13.52 8.00
N VAL A 345 -13.91 -14.16 6.85
CA VAL A 345 -14.84 -13.67 5.83
C VAL A 345 -16.21 -14.33 5.96
N HIS A 346 -17.22 -13.54 6.33
CA HIS A 346 -18.64 -13.91 6.37
C HIS A 346 -19.55 -12.68 6.16
N ALA A 347 -20.86 -12.89 6.01
CA ALA A 347 -21.81 -11.83 5.61
C ALA A 347 -21.89 -10.62 6.56
N GLY A 348 -21.55 -10.77 7.83
CA GLY A 348 -21.51 -9.68 8.82
C GLY A 348 -20.14 -8.99 8.94
N SER A 349 -19.10 -9.57 8.35
CA SER A 349 -17.73 -9.07 8.44
C SER A 349 -17.50 -7.93 7.46
N THR A 350 -16.73 -6.92 7.90
CA THR A 350 -16.27 -5.83 7.03
C THR A 350 -15.42 -6.35 5.88
N ALA A 351 -14.70 -7.46 6.07
CA ALA A 351 -13.94 -8.13 5.00
C ALA A 351 -14.84 -8.66 3.87
N GLY A 352 -16.11 -8.96 4.16
CA GLY A 352 -17.09 -9.42 3.18
C GLY A 352 -17.87 -8.29 2.50
N ASN A 353 -18.00 -7.11 3.13
CA ASN A 353 -18.78 -6.00 2.59
C ASN A 353 -18.31 -4.61 3.08
N PRO A 354 -17.22 -4.04 2.53
CA PRO A 354 -16.71 -2.73 2.90
C PRO A 354 -17.68 -1.56 2.62
N ALA A 355 -18.55 -1.71 1.60
CA ALA A 355 -19.47 -0.67 1.16
C ALA A 355 -20.72 -0.53 2.05
N ALA A 356 -21.10 -1.56 2.80
CA ALA A 356 -22.28 -1.55 3.66
C ALA A 356 -22.13 -0.74 4.97
N LYS A 357 -20.94 -0.18 5.24
CA LYS A 357 -20.64 0.54 6.49
C LYS A 357 -20.10 1.95 6.20
N SER A 358 -20.87 2.78 5.49
CA SER A 358 -20.50 4.19 5.21
C SER A 358 -20.14 4.99 6.47
N TYR A 359 -20.79 4.70 7.60
CA TYR A 359 -20.49 5.31 8.89
C TYR A 359 -19.04 5.09 9.36
N ALA A 360 -18.46 3.92 9.07
CA ALA A 360 -17.11 3.58 9.48
C ALA A 360 -16.08 4.44 8.73
N HIS A 361 -16.30 4.66 7.43
CA HIS A 361 -15.40 5.50 6.61
C HIS A 361 -15.44 6.97 7.03
N GLU A 362 -16.62 7.47 7.41
CA GLU A 362 -16.71 8.82 7.95
C GLU A 362 -16.09 8.93 9.35
N ALA A 363 -16.27 7.91 10.20
CA ALA A 363 -15.60 7.83 11.49
C ALA A 363 -14.07 7.80 11.34
N GLY A 364 -13.54 7.05 10.37
CA GLY A 364 -12.11 7.02 10.08
C GLY A 364 -11.56 8.34 9.53
N ARG A 365 -12.30 9.00 8.62
CA ARG A 365 -11.94 10.36 8.15
C ARG A 365 -11.91 11.36 9.31
N LYS A 366 -12.89 11.29 10.21
CA LYS A 366 -12.95 12.10 11.43
C LYS A 366 -11.78 11.79 12.37
N ALA A 367 -11.42 10.53 12.57
CA ALA A 367 -10.28 10.13 13.39
C ALA A 367 -8.97 10.71 12.85
N LEU A 368 -8.78 10.67 11.53
CA LEU A 368 -7.66 11.30 10.85
C LEU A 368 -7.67 12.83 11.00
N GLN A 369 -8.82 13.49 10.85
CA GLN A 369 -8.92 14.93 11.05
C GLN A 369 -8.56 15.34 12.49
N ASP A 370 -9.03 14.58 13.47
CA ASP A 370 -8.70 14.79 14.89
C ASP A 370 -7.19 14.58 15.15
N HIS A 371 -6.56 13.59 14.50
CA HIS A 371 -5.11 13.38 14.53
C HIS A 371 -4.36 14.60 13.98
N LEU A 372 -4.73 15.07 12.78
CA LEU A 372 -4.10 16.23 12.16
C LEU A 372 -4.21 17.49 13.03
N ALA A 373 -5.34 17.66 13.73
CA ALA A 373 -5.55 18.75 14.68
C ALA A 373 -4.58 18.69 15.89
N ARG A 374 -4.23 17.49 16.36
CA ARG A 374 -3.29 17.31 17.49
C ARG A 374 -1.82 17.50 17.12
N VAL A 375 -1.44 17.16 15.88
CA VAL A 375 -0.02 17.07 15.45
C VAL A 375 0.48 18.22 14.58
N GLY A 376 -0.29 19.32 14.45
CA GLY A 376 0.16 20.50 13.70
C GLY A 376 -0.95 21.38 13.12
N GLY A 377 -2.19 20.87 13.03
CA GLY A 377 -3.40 21.65 12.74
C GLY A 377 -3.57 22.15 11.30
N ASN A 378 -2.62 21.89 10.39
CA ASN A 378 -2.62 22.44 9.02
C ASN A 378 -3.13 21.48 7.94
N GLY A 379 -3.51 20.25 8.30
CA GLY A 379 -4.00 19.24 7.36
C GLY A 379 -5.53 19.10 7.35
N GLN A 380 -6.11 18.94 6.16
CA GLN A 380 -7.50 18.57 5.95
C GLN A 380 -7.62 17.11 5.51
N ALA A 381 -8.38 16.31 6.25
CA ALA A 381 -8.67 14.92 5.91
C ALA A 381 -9.84 14.81 4.91
N CYS A 382 -9.55 14.30 3.72
CA CYS A 382 -10.48 14.10 2.62
C CYS A 382 -10.64 12.60 2.32
N HIS A 383 -11.76 12.21 1.70
CA HIS A 383 -11.90 10.88 1.11
C HIS A 383 -11.00 10.75 -0.12
N GLY A 384 -10.34 9.61 -0.28
CA GLY A 384 -9.42 9.30 -1.38
C GLY A 384 -10.06 8.53 -2.53
N GLN A 385 -9.23 7.83 -3.32
CA GLN A 385 -9.65 7.13 -4.53
C GLN A 385 -10.50 5.86 -4.26
N GLY A 386 -10.64 5.43 -3.01
CA GLY A 386 -11.41 4.25 -2.65
C GLY A 386 -11.93 4.28 -1.22
N THR A 387 -12.84 3.35 -0.94
CA THR A 387 -13.48 3.19 0.36
C THR A 387 -12.46 2.91 1.45
N GLY A 388 -12.48 3.71 2.53
CA GLY A 388 -11.52 3.59 3.64
C GLY A 388 -10.11 4.12 3.33
N ILE A 389 -9.91 4.74 2.16
CA ILE A 389 -8.69 5.45 1.79
C ILE A 389 -8.95 6.94 1.96
N TYR A 390 -8.00 7.64 2.54
CA TYR A 390 -8.03 9.06 2.81
C TYR A 390 -6.86 9.77 2.11
N GLN A 391 -7.07 11.06 1.85
CA GLN A 391 -6.04 11.97 1.40
C GLN A 391 -5.93 13.10 2.41
N VAL A 392 -4.71 13.43 2.82
CA VAL A 392 -4.44 14.65 3.58
C VAL A 392 -4.06 15.76 2.62
N VAL A 393 -4.76 16.89 2.69
CA VAL A 393 -4.40 18.12 1.98
C VAL A 393 -3.85 19.12 2.99
N TYR A 394 -2.56 19.48 2.85
CA TYR A 394 -1.92 20.42 3.75
C TYR A 394 -2.09 21.86 3.27
N HIS A 395 -2.50 22.75 4.18
CA HIS A 395 -2.68 24.17 3.93
C HIS A 395 -1.58 24.96 4.62
N HIS A 396 -0.80 25.69 3.84
CA HIS A 396 0.30 26.51 4.36
C HIS A 396 -0.06 27.99 4.30
N PRO A 397 0.29 28.79 5.32
CA PRO A 397 0.01 30.24 5.34
C PRO A 397 0.84 30.99 4.29
N ARG A 398 1.97 30.41 3.86
CA ARG A 398 2.89 30.97 2.88
C ARG A 398 3.28 29.91 1.87
N TRP A 399 3.29 30.29 0.60
CA TRP A 399 3.74 29.46 -0.52
C TRP A 399 5.05 30.06 -1.06
N PRO A 400 6.23 29.53 -0.65
CA PRO A 400 7.50 30.11 -1.05
C PRO A 400 7.78 29.92 -2.54
N LYS A 401 8.74 30.68 -3.06
CA LYS A 401 9.17 30.54 -4.45
C LYS A 401 9.78 29.15 -4.68
N VAL A 402 9.36 28.49 -5.76
CA VAL A 402 9.94 27.24 -6.26
C VAL A 402 10.94 27.55 -7.37
N SER A 403 12.12 26.97 -7.32
CA SER A 403 13.06 26.95 -8.45
C SER A 403 12.99 25.59 -9.14
N VAL A 404 12.44 25.57 -10.36
CA VAL A 404 12.44 24.38 -11.21
C VAL A 404 13.78 24.30 -11.93
N ILE A 405 14.53 23.24 -11.71
CA ILE A 405 15.90 23.05 -12.23
C ILE A 405 15.85 21.98 -13.31
N ILE A 406 16.18 22.36 -14.55
CA ILE A 406 16.03 21.50 -15.73
C ILE A 406 17.35 21.47 -16.51
N PRO A 407 18.13 20.38 -16.41
CA PRO A 407 19.22 20.10 -17.34
C PRO A 407 18.69 19.92 -18.75
N ASN A 408 19.27 20.61 -19.73
CA ASN A 408 18.87 20.50 -21.12
C ASN A 408 20.07 20.46 -22.08
N ARG A 409 19.96 19.57 -23.07
CA ARG A 409 20.81 19.54 -24.26
C ARG A 409 19.94 19.20 -25.47
N ASP A 410 19.95 20.08 -26.48
CA ASP A 410 19.14 19.96 -27.68
C ASP A 410 17.63 19.76 -27.38
N GLN A 411 16.90 19.08 -28.26
CA GLN A 411 15.52 18.61 -28.03
C GLN A 411 14.51 19.73 -27.71
N ALA A 412 14.59 20.84 -28.46
CA ALA A 412 13.75 22.02 -28.30
C ALA A 412 12.26 21.70 -28.12
N GLU A 413 11.70 20.80 -28.95
CA GLU A 413 10.28 20.43 -28.88
C GLU A 413 9.92 19.66 -27.60
N THR A 414 10.82 18.81 -27.10
CA THR A 414 10.61 18.10 -25.83
C THR A 414 10.62 19.08 -24.65
N LEU A 415 11.59 20.00 -24.62
CA LEU A 415 11.65 21.05 -23.60
C LEU A 415 10.43 21.99 -23.68
N ARG A 416 10.00 22.37 -24.89
CA ARG A 416 8.80 23.20 -25.11
C ARG A 416 7.58 22.56 -24.46
N LYS A 417 7.32 21.27 -24.70
CA LYS A 417 6.20 20.54 -24.10
C LYS A 417 6.27 20.49 -22.57
N CYS A 418 7.47 20.27 -22.03
CA CYS A 418 7.70 20.33 -20.58
C CYS A 418 7.27 21.70 -20.04
N LEU A 419 7.79 22.79 -20.58
CA LEU A 419 7.49 24.15 -20.12
C LEU A 419 6.01 24.53 -20.30
N GLU A 420 5.42 24.23 -21.46
CA GLU A 420 3.99 24.47 -21.74
C GLU A 420 3.08 23.68 -20.78
N SER A 421 3.52 22.51 -20.31
CA SER A 421 2.78 21.74 -19.30
C SER A 421 2.87 22.37 -17.92
N LEU A 422 4.04 22.93 -17.55
CA LEU A 422 4.25 23.64 -16.28
C LEU A 422 3.51 24.97 -16.23
N ASP A 423 3.29 25.63 -17.36
CA ASP A 423 2.49 26.85 -17.43
C ASP A 423 1.02 26.65 -17.04
N LYS A 424 0.55 25.40 -17.04
CA LYS A 424 -0.80 25.04 -16.58
C LYS A 424 -0.86 24.86 -15.06
N GLU A 425 0.27 24.86 -14.36
CA GLU A 425 0.32 24.76 -12.91
C GLU A 425 -0.28 25.99 -12.22
N THR A 426 -0.94 25.77 -11.09
CA THR A 426 -1.61 26.78 -10.26
C THR A 426 -0.71 27.28 -9.13
N TYR A 427 0.56 26.87 -9.09
CA TYR A 427 1.48 27.29 -8.05
C TYR A 427 1.86 28.77 -8.25
N PRO A 428 1.74 29.62 -7.21
CA PRO A 428 1.73 31.07 -7.40
C PRO A 428 3.09 31.69 -7.74
N HIS A 429 4.18 31.13 -7.23
CA HIS A 429 5.51 31.75 -7.31
C HIS A 429 6.56 30.73 -7.70
N TRP A 430 7.02 30.77 -8.94
CA TRP A 430 8.09 29.90 -9.40
C TRP A 430 8.98 30.56 -10.45
N GLU A 431 10.20 30.06 -10.55
CA GLU A 431 11.14 30.32 -11.65
C GLU A 431 11.59 28.99 -12.25
N PHE A 432 12.15 29.04 -13.46
CA PHE A 432 12.77 27.87 -14.06
C PHE A 432 14.16 28.20 -14.60
N LEU A 433 15.11 27.36 -14.24
CA LEU A 433 16.52 27.44 -14.58
C LEU A 433 16.80 26.35 -15.59
N ILE A 434 17.08 26.74 -16.83
CA ILE A 434 17.56 25.81 -17.84
C ILE A 434 19.08 25.74 -17.75
N LEU A 435 19.59 24.56 -17.43
CA LEU A 435 21.01 24.28 -17.34
C LEU A 435 21.46 23.78 -18.71
N GLU A 436 22.00 24.69 -19.51
CA GLU A 436 22.39 24.45 -20.90
C GLU A 436 23.71 23.66 -20.91
N ASN A 437 23.72 22.47 -21.50
CA ASN A 437 24.92 21.63 -21.58
C ASN A 437 25.31 21.28 -23.02
N GLY A 438 25.78 22.26 -23.78
CA GLY A 438 26.44 22.04 -25.06
C GLY A 438 25.49 21.59 -26.16
N SER A 439 24.32 22.21 -26.22
CA SER A 439 23.37 22.09 -27.33
C SER A 439 24.04 22.55 -28.63
N THR A 440 23.71 21.86 -29.72
CA THR A 440 24.20 22.13 -31.08
C THR A 440 23.08 22.49 -32.05
N ASP A 441 21.84 22.16 -31.69
CA ASP A 441 20.66 22.42 -32.50
C ASP A 441 20.24 23.90 -32.45
N HIS A 442 20.12 24.51 -33.63
CA HIS A 442 19.68 25.90 -33.78
C HIS A 442 18.26 26.11 -33.23
N GLU A 443 17.37 25.12 -33.32
CA GLU A 443 16.01 25.23 -32.78
C GLU A 443 16.00 25.41 -31.25
N THR A 444 17.00 24.83 -30.57
CA THR A 444 17.12 24.91 -29.11
C THR A 444 17.50 26.33 -28.67
N PHE A 445 18.48 26.95 -29.34
CA PHE A 445 18.82 28.35 -29.07
C PHE A 445 17.70 29.31 -29.48
N ALA A 446 16.99 29.03 -30.58
CA ALA A 446 15.82 29.81 -30.97
C ALA A 446 14.72 29.75 -29.90
N LEU A 447 14.49 28.60 -29.27
CA LEU A 447 13.59 28.46 -28.12
C LEU A 447 14.08 29.29 -26.93
N TYR A 448 15.37 29.24 -26.57
CA TYR A 448 15.91 30.05 -25.48
C TYR A 448 15.72 31.56 -25.69
N GLU A 449 15.92 32.06 -26.91
CA GLU A 449 15.66 33.46 -27.23
C GLU A 449 14.17 33.83 -27.07
N GLN A 450 13.26 32.92 -27.37
CA GLN A 450 11.82 33.11 -27.12
C GLN A 450 11.54 33.18 -25.62
N LEU A 451 12.15 32.28 -24.83
CA LEU A 451 11.96 32.18 -23.39
C LEU A 451 12.51 33.38 -22.61
N LYS A 452 13.48 34.14 -23.15
CA LYS A 452 13.98 35.40 -22.54
C LYS A 452 12.89 36.45 -22.29
N LYS A 453 11.73 36.32 -22.96
CA LYS A 453 10.57 37.20 -22.73
C LYS A 453 9.83 36.87 -21.44
N ASP A 454 9.99 35.67 -20.91
CA ASP A 454 9.40 35.25 -19.65
C ASP A 454 10.28 35.67 -18.47
N THR A 455 9.73 36.48 -17.58
CA THR A 455 10.43 36.96 -16.37
C THR A 455 10.83 35.85 -15.39
N ARG A 456 10.25 34.64 -15.51
CA ARG A 456 10.57 33.47 -14.69
C ARG A 456 11.78 32.69 -15.22
N PHE A 457 12.18 32.90 -16.47
CA PHE A 457 13.21 32.13 -17.15
C PHE A 457 14.62 32.60 -16.80
N ARG A 458 15.51 31.64 -16.55
CA ARG A 458 16.95 31.88 -16.46
C ARG A 458 17.70 30.79 -17.23
N LEU A 459 18.57 31.20 -18.13
CA LEU A 459 19.50 30.30 -18.84
C LEU A 459 20.85 30.30 -18.12
N LEU A 460 21.35 29.11 -17.77
CA LEU A 460 22.63 28.94 -17.11
C LEU A 460 23.52 28.00 -17.92
N PRO A 461 24.56 28.51 -18.61
CA PRO A 461 25.51 27.69 -19.34
C PRO A 461 26.35 26.80 -18.42
N TRP A 462 26.55 25.54 -18.82
CA TRP A 462 27.41 24.56 -18.17
C TRP A 462 28.34 23.92 -19.22
N ASP A 463 29.55 24.47 -19.32
CA ASP A 463 30.58 24.06 -20.28
C ASP A 463 31.52 22.98 -19.70
N GLN A 464 30.94 21.96 -19.08
CA GLN A 464 31.66 20.78 -18.57
C GLN A 464 30.98 19.51 -19.10
N PRO A 465 31.67 18.35 -19.07
CA PRO A 465 31.05 17.08 -19.39
C PRO A 465 29.76 16.84 -18.60
N PHE A 466 28.79 16.18 -19.22
CA PHE A 466 27.51 15.91 -18.58
C PHE A 466 27.69 15.04 -17.33
N SER A 467 27.28 15.58 -16.19
CA SER A 467 27.09 14.87 -14.93
C SER A 467 25.78 15.37 -14.36
N TYR A 468 24.79 14.49 -14.21
CA TYR A 468 23.49 14.82 -13.66
C TYR A 468 23.64 15.37 -12.24
N ALA A 469 24.50 14.78 -11.42
CA ALA A 469 24.78 15.26 -10.07
C ALA A 469 25.37 16.68 -10.09
N ALA A 470 26.47 16.89 -10.83
CA ALA A 470 27.19 18.16 -10.80
C ALA A 470 26.39 19.32 -11.42
N ILE A 471 25.71 19.08 -12.55
CA ILE A 471 24.94 20.15 -13.21
C ILE A 471 23.74 20.57 -12.36
N ASN A 472 23.08 19.64 -11.67
CA ASN A 472 21.97 19.95 -10.76
C ASN A 472 22.47 20.63 -9.48
N ASN A 473 23.64 20.25 -8.93
CA ASN A 473 24.28 20.98 -7.83
C ASN A 473 24.54 22.44 -8.20
N PHE A 474 25.07 22.68 -9.41
CA PHE A 474 25.27 24.02 -9.95
C PHE A 474 23.95 24.79 -10.07
N GLY A 475 22.90 24.19 -10.65
CA GLY A 475 21.58 24.80 -10.73
C GLY A 475 20.99 25.15 -9.36
N ALA A 476 21.11 24.24 -8.39
CA ALA A 476 20.64 24.43 -7.01
C ALA A 476 21.37 25.58 -6.30
N ALA A 477 22.68 25.76 -6.55
CA ALA A 477 23.42 26.88 -6.02
C ALA A 477 22.89 28.23 -6.56
N GLN A 478 22.51 28.28 -7.85
CA GLN A 478 22.02 29.48 -8.53
C GLN A 478 20.52 29.76 -8.32
N ALA A 479 19.76 28.78 -7.82
CA ALA A 479 18.34 28.89 -7.52
C ALA A 479 18.05 29.98 -6.48
N THR A 480 16.98 30.75 -6.64
CA THR A 480 16.53 31.77 -5.68
C THR A 480 15.32 31.35 -4.85
N GLY A 481 14.67 30.25 -5.24
CA GLY A 481 13.57 29.64 -4.51
C GLY A 481 14.03 28.93 -3.23
N GLU A 482 13.13 28.89 -2.26
CA GLU A 482 13.35 28.14 -1.01
C GLU A 482 13.05 26.65 -1.20
N ILE A 483 12.27 26.31 -2.23
CA ILE A 483 12.02 24.94 -2.65
C ILE A 483 12.71 24.71 -3.99
N LEU A 484 13.47 23.63 -4.07
CA LEU A 484 14.05 23.13 -5.30
C LEU A 484 13.12 22.05 -5.87
N LEU A 485 12.82 22.13 -7.16
CA LEU A 485 12.16 21.08 -7.92
C LEU A 485 13.10 20.65 -9.05
N PHE A 486 13.77 19.51 -8.87
CA PHE A 486 14.56 18.90 -9.93
C PHE A 486 13.62 18.21 -10.90
N LEU A 487 13.77 18.51 -12.20
CA LEU A 487 12.85 18.04 -13.23
C LEU A 487 13.63 17.75 -14.52
N ASN A 488 13.44 16.55 -15.07
CA ASN A 488 13.99 16.26 -16.40
C ASN A 488 13.24 17.04 -17.49
N ASN A 489 13.93 17.35 -18.58
CA ASN A 489 13.37 18.12 -19.69
C ASN A 489 12.28 17.37 -20.49
N ASP A 490 12.15 16.05 -20.31
CA ASP A 490 11.18 15.17 -20.96
C ASP A 490 10.04 14.73 -20.01
N VAL A 491 9.76 15.57 -19.01
CA VAL A 491 8.63 15.41 -18.08
C VAL A 491 7.52 16.41 -18.40
N GLU A 492 6.27 15.96 -18.42
CA GLU A 492 5.10 16.81 -18.65
C GLU A 492 4.14 16.72 -17.46
N SER A 493 3.69 17.87 -16.94
CA SER A 493 2.65 17.91 -15.90
C SER A 493 1.30 17.45 -16.45
N LEU A 494 0.65 16.52 -15.77
CA LEU A 494 -0.66 15.98 -16.18
C LEU A 494 -1.85 16.73 -15.59
N GLN A 495 -1.64 17.58 -14.58
CA GLN A 495 -2.72 18.31 -13.92
C GLN A 495 -2.24 19.61 -13.27
N PRO A 496 -3.12 20.62 -13.12
CA PRO A 496 -2.73 21.97 -12.69
C PRO A 496 -2.20 22.13 -11.27
N ASN A 497 -2.21 21.10 -10.43
CA ASN A 497 -1.87 21.21 -9.01
C ASN A 497 -0.69 20.32 -8.59
N ASN A 498 0.04 19.71 -9.51
CA ASN A 498 1.11 18.78 -9.14
C ASN A 498 2.22 19.44 -8.34
N MET A 499 2.70 20.60 -8.80
CA MET A 499 3.73 21.34 -8.07
C MET A 499 3.26 21.68 -6.67
N ARG A 500 1.99 22.12 -6.53
CA ARG A 500 1.37 22.40 -5.23
C ARG A 500 1.30 21.17 -4.32
N ARG A 501 0.93 20.01 -4.86
CA ARG A 501 0.86 18.73 -4.14
C ARG A 501 2.23 18.24 -3.70
N MET A 502 3.31 18.53 -4.44
CA MET A 502 4.66 18.22 -3.96
C MET A 502 5.11 19.19 -2.87
N VAL A 503 4.89 20.49 -3.08
CA VAL A 503 5.32 21.54 -2.15
C VAL A 503 4.62 21.44 -0.80
N GLU A 504 3.34 21.07 -0.76
CA GLU A 504 2.61 20.95 0.51
C GLU A 504 3.25 19.93 1.47
N HIS A 505 3.85 18.86 0.93
CA HIS A 505 4.65 17.91 1.69
C HIS A 505 6.06 18.45 1.97
N ALA A 506 6.70 19.08 0.98
CA ALA A 506 8.06 19.61 1.11
C ALA A 506 8.17 20.80 2.08
N LEU A 507 7.07 21.37 2.56
CA LEU A 507 7.06 22.41 3.60
C LEU A 507 6.93 21.88 5.03
N ARG A 508 6.78 20.56 5.21
CA ARG A 508 6.71 19.93 6.53
C ARG A 508 8.11 19.68 7.08
N ASP A 509 8.36 20.05 8.33
CA ASP A 509 9.71 20.06 8.93
C ASP A 509 10.36 18.67 8.94
N GLU A 510 9.58 17.62 9.17
CA GLU A 510 10.02 16.23 9.19
C GLU A 510 10.32 15.65 7.79
N VAL A 511 9.87 16.32 6.73
CA VAL A 511 10.00 15.84 5.34
C VAL A 511 11.26 16.40 4.71
N GLY A 512 12.13 15.51 4.22
CA GLY A 512 13.35 15.88 3.50
C GLY A 512 13.13 15.99 2.00
N ILE A 513 12.44 15.01 1.41
CA ILE A 513 12.35 14.83 -0.04
C ILE A 513 10.95 14.36 -0.42
N VAL A 514 10.42 14.86 -1.54
CA VAL A 514 9.12 14.49 -2.09
C VAL A 514 9.25 14.08 -3.56
N GLY A 515 8.83 12.86 -3.88
CA GLY A 515 8.72 12.35 -5.25
C GLY A 515 7.29 12.31 -5.77
N ALA A 516 7.13 12.45 -7.08
CA ALA A 516 5.85 12.40 -7.77
C ALA A 516 5.53 11.01 -8.35
N ALA A 517 4.27 10.75 -8.69
CA ALA A 517 3.90 9.64 -9.57
C ALA A 517 4.31 9.97 -11.01
N LEU A 518 5.16 9.13 -11.61
CA LEU A 518 5.55 9.25 -13.02
C LEU A 518 4.90 8.16 -13.85
N TYR A 519 4.37 8.55 -15.01
CA TYR A 519 3.72 7.67 -15.97
C TYR A 519 4.47 7.64 -17.29
N TYR A 520 4.48 6.49 -17.93
CA TYR A 520 4.83 6.35 -19.33
C TYR A 520 3.78 6.99 -20.25
N PRO A 521 4.16 7.28 -21.53
CA PRO A 521 3.22 7.70 -22.57
C PRO A 521 1.97 6.82 -22.73
N ASP A 522 2.07 5.52 -22.40
CA ASP A 522 0.97 4.56 -22.45
C ASP A 522 0.06 4.56 -21.19
N ARG A 523 0.25 5.54 -20.29
CA ARG A 523 -0.48 5.69 -19.02
C ARG A 523 -0.26 4.53 -18.02
N THR A 524 0.86 3.83 -18.13
CA THR A 524 1.31 2.92 -17.08
C THR A 524 2.30 3.59 -16.14
N PHE A 525 2.38 3.14 -14.89
CA PHE A 525 3.33 3.67 -13.90
C PHE A 525 4.77 3.39 -14.33
N GLN A 526 5.59 4.43 -14.33
CA GLN A 526 7.04 4.32 -14.37
C GLN A 526 7.63 4.38 -12.97
N HIS A 527 7.15 5.31 -12.14
CA HIS A 527 7.66 5.52 -10.79
C HIS A 527 6.52 5.66 -9.79
N ALA A 528 6.48 4.70 -8.85
CA ALA A 528 5.64 4.74 -7.67
C ALA A 528 6.47 4.50 -6.39
N GLY A 529 7.66 5.11 -6.37
CA GLY A 529 8.71 4.83 -5.39
C GLY A 529 9.85 3.96 -5.92
N VAL A 530 10.98 3.99 -5.21
CA VAL A 530 12.12 3.10 -5.43
C VAL A 530 12.36 2.25 -4.17
N ILE A 531 12.52 0.94 -4.34
CA ILE A 531 12.82 -0.01 -3.28
C ILE A 531 14.30 -0.40 -3.34
N LEU A 532 15.01 -0.28 -2.22
CA LEU A 532 16.39 -0.75 -2.09
C LEU A 532 16.50 -2.26 -2.17
N GLY A 533 17.56 -2.75 -2.81
CA GLY A 533 17.80 -4.17 -3.08
C GLY A 533 16.92 -4.78 -4.15
N MET A 534 15.86 -4.08 -4.59
CA MET A 534 15.02 -4.55 -5.70
C MET A 534 15.84 -4.64 -6.98
N THR A 535 15.67 -5.75 -7.71
CA THR A 535 16.40 -6.08 -8.94
C THR A 535 17.94 -5.95 -8.82
N GLY A 536 18.46 -6.09 -7.59
CA GLY A 536 19.90 -6.19 -7.28
C GLY A 536 20.48 -5.00 -6.50
N ILE A 537 20.04 -3.77 -6.75
CA ILE A 537 20.52 -2.57 -6.02
C ILE A 537 19.36 -1.67 -5.65
N ALA A 538 18.55 -1.30 -6.63
CA ALA A 538 17.34 -0.51 -6.44
C ALA A 538 16.44 -0.62 -7.68
N GLY A 539 15.14 -0.66 -7.47
CA GLY A 539 14.16 -0.85 -8.54
C GLY A 539 12.89 -0.04 -8.33
N HIS A 540 12.23 0.30 -9.44
CA HIS A 540 11.00 1.09 -9.42
C HIS A 540 9.81 0.21 -9.02
N TYR A 541 9.10 0.62 -7.99
CA TYR A 541 7.98 -0.14 -7.45
C TYR A 541 6.76 -0.06 -8.37
N HIS A 542 6.08 -1.19 -8.61
CA HIS A 542 4.86 -1.29 -9.41
C HIS A 542 5.00 -0.77 -10.86
N ARG A 543 6.19 -0.86 -11.45
CA ARG A 543 6.42 -0.49 -12.84
C ARG A 543 5.44 -1.22 -13.78
N HIS A 544 4.93 -0.50 -14.76
CA HIS A 544 3.92 -0.93 -15.74
C HIS A 544 2.53 -1.26 -15.18
N ALA A 545 2.24 -0.97 -13.91
CA ALA A 545 0.86 -1.00 -13.43
C ALA A 545 0.03 0.05 -14.18
N PRO A 546 -1.23 -0.23 -14.54
CA PRO A 546 -2.07 0.75 -15.22
C PRO A 546 -2.43 1.92 -14.28
N GLU A 547 -2.56 3.12 -14.85
CA GLU A 547 -3.13 4.26 -14.13
C GLU A 547 -4.51 3.91 -13.55
N GLY A 548 -4.79 4.43 -12.34
CA GLY A 548 -6.04 4.16 -11.63
C GLY A 548 -6.01 2.87 -10.81
N SER A 549 -5.00 1.99 -10.99
CA SER A 549 -4.80 0.85 -10.10
C SER A 549 -4.57 1.31 -8.67
N LEU A 550 -5.22 0.65 -7.71
CA LEU A 550 -4.94 0.89 -6.28
C LEU A 550 -3.61 0.26 -5.84
N GLY A 551 -3.10 -0.72 -6.58
CA GLY A 551 -1.88 -1.46 -6.24
C GLY A 551 -2.04 -2.39 -5.03
N TYR A 552 -0.97 -3.12 -4.72
CA TYR A 552 -0.95 -4.02 -3.59
C TYR A 552 -1.09 -3.24 -2.28
N GLY A 553 -2.08 -3.58 -1.44
CA GLY A 553 -2.32 -2.87 -0.17
C GLY A 553 -2.57 -1.37 -0.35
N PHE A 554 -3.22 -0.98 -1.46
CA PHE A 554 -3.53 0.42 -1.80
C PHE A 554 -2.31 1.32 -2.02
N ARG A 555 -1.12 0.73 -2.21
CA ARG A 555 0.15 1.44 -2.29
C ARG A 555 0.34 2.35 -3.50
N LEU A 556 -0.50 2.26 -4.53
CA LEU A 556 -0.51 3.16 -5.69
C LEU A 556 -1.50 4.32 -5.54
N ALA A 557 -2.40 4.25 -4.56
CA ALA A 557 -3.46 5.24 -4.32
C ALA A 557 -3.24 6.05 -3.03
N THR A 558 -2.17 5.79 -2.29
CA THR A 558 -1.89 6.35 -0.97
C THR A 558 -0.55 7.05 -0.93
N THR A 559 -0.44 8.14 -0.16
CA THR A 559 0.85 8.78 0.13
C THR A 559 1.67 7.87 1.04
N ARG A 560 2.97 7.76 0.76
CA ARG A 560 3.83 6.77 1.42
C ARG A 560 5.18 7.34 1.80
N GLU A 561 5.67 6.91 2.95
CA GLU A 561 7.10 6.92 3.24
C GLU A 561 7.78 5.77 2.48
N LEU A 562 8.95 6.07 1.94
CA LEU A 562 9.79 5.17 1.18
C LEU A 562 11.25 5.44 1.52
N SER A 563 12.13 4.52 1.15
CA SER A 563 13.56 4.78 1.27
C SER A 563 14.03 5.77 0.21
N CYS A 564 13.52 5.67 -1.02
CA CYS A 564 13.99 6.46 -2.15
C CYS A 564 12.89 6.84 -3.15
N VAL A 565 13.11 7.98 -3.80
CA VAL A 565 12.36 8.45 -4.98
C VAL A 565 13.35 8.86 -6.07
N THR A 566 12.87 9.00 -7.31
CA THR A 566 13.75 9.32 -8.44
C THR A 566 13.99 10.81 -8.63
N GLY A 567 15.18 11.18 -9.11
CA GLY A 567 15.54 12.55 -9.47
C GLY A 567 14.79 13.11 -10.68
N ALA A 568 14.13 12.27 -11.49
CA ALA A 568 13.39 12.74 -12.67
C ALA A 568 12.30 13.78 -12.34
N CYS A 569 11.71 13.71 -11.13
CA CYS A 569 10.84 14.74 -10.57
C CYS A 569 10.88 14.66 -9.04
N LEU A 570 11.67 15.54 -8.42
CA LEU A 570 11.94 15.53 -6.98
C LEU A 570 11.88 16.95 -6.41
N ALA A 571 11.11 17.15 -5.34
CA ALA A 571 11.03 18.42 -4.62
C ALA A 571 11.63 18.33 -3.21
N MET A 572 12.32 19.39 -2.79
CA MET A 572 12.85 19.50 -1.42
C MET A 572 13.18 20.95 -1.03
N ARG A 573 13.33 21.21 0.27
CA ARG A 573 13.82 22.51 0.75
C ARG A 573 15.27 22.71 0.33
N LYS A 574 15.60 23.90 -0.16
CA LYS A 574 16.96 24.29 -0.54
C LYS A 574 17.94 24.13 0.63
N THR A 575 17.53 24.52 1.84
CA THR A 575 18.34 24.38 3.05
C THR A 575 18.68 22.92 3.35
N ILE A 576 17.72 22.01 3.23
CA ILE A 576 17.97 20.56 3.41
C ILE A 576 18.94 20.04 2.35
N PHE A 577 18.77 20.44 1.09
CA PHE A 577 19.68 20.03 0.02
C PHE A 577 21.12 20.47 0.32
N GLN A 578 21.30 21.70 0.78
CA GLN A 578 22.60 22.24 1.19
C GLN A 578 23.18 21.51 2.40
N ASP A 579 22.35 21.23 3.41
CA ASP A 579 22.76 20.52 4.63
C ASP A 579 23.19 19.07 4.33
N LEU A 580 22.60 18.44 3.32
CA LEU A 580 22.98 17.10 2.85
C LEU A 580 24.21 17.12 1.93
N GLY A 581 24.71 18.29 1.53
CA GLY A 581 25.85 18.42 0.62
C GLY A 581 25.52 18.23 -0.85
N GLY A 582 24.23 18.27 -1.23
CA GLY A 582 23.76 18.08 -2.60
C GLY A 582 23.86 16.64 -3.12
N PHE A 583 23.81 16.48 -4.43
CA PHE A 583 24.04 15.19 -5.10
C PHE A 583 25.53 14.81 -5.03
N ASP A 584 25.84 13.56 -4.70
CA ASP A 584 27.22 13.04 -4.69
C ASP A 584 27.77 12.95 -6.13
N GLU A 585 28.75 13.77 -6.45
CA GLU A 585 29.31 13.88 -7.81
C GLU A 585 30.14 12.66 -8.23
N ASN A 586 30.47 11.74 -7.29
CA ASN A 586 31.02 10.42 -7.64
C ASN A 586 29.97 9.50 -8.29
N LEU A 587 28.68 9.86 -8.17
CA LEU A 587 27.53 9.21 -8.80
C LEU A 587 26.99 10.09 -9.93
N ALA A 588 27.83 10.32 -10.94
CA ALA A 588 27.58 11.29 -12.00
C ALA A 588 26.22 11.12 -12.69
N ILE A 589 25.76 9.89 -12.93
CA ILE A 589 24.52 9.61 -13.66
C ILE A 589 23.58 8.68 -12.89
N ALA A 590 24.04 7.54 -12.40
CA ALA A 590 23.19 6.58 -11.70
C ALA A 590 23.30 6.72 -10.18
N PHE A 591 22.20 6.41 -9.47
CA PHE A 591 22.11 6.31 -8.01
C PHE A 591 22.33 7.60 -7.20
N ASN A 592 22.59 8.77 -7.81
CA ASN A 592 22.73 10.04 -7.07
C ASN A 592 21.45 10.45 -6.33
N ASP A 593 20.29 10.21 -6.92
CA ASP A 593 18.97 10.44 -6.32
C ASP A 593 18.70 9.50 -5.14
N ILE A 594 19.05 8.22 -5.31
CA ILE A 594 18.99 7.20 -4.25
C ILE A 594 19.92 7.56 -3.11
N ASP A 595 21.18 7.94 -3.41
CA ASP A 595 22.15 8.37 -2.41
C ASP A 595 21.65 9.57 -1.61
N LEU A 596 21.13 10.60 -2.27
CA LEU A 596 20.55 11.77 -1.61
C LEU A 596 19.39 11.38 -0.67
N CYS A 597 18.50 10.49 -1.11
CA CYS A 597 17.42 9.96 -0.28
C CYS A 597 17.93 9.21 0.94
N MET A 598 18.95 8.36 0.76
CA MET A 598 19.58 7.60 1.84
C MET A 598 20.29 8.51 2.84
N GLN A 599 20.92 9.59 2.38
CA GLN A 599 21.51 10.60 3.25
C GLN A 599 20.43 11.35 4.05
N ALA A 600 19.31 11.71 3.43
CA ALA A 600 18.17 12.31 4.13
C ALA A 600 17.63 11.38 5.24
N GLY A 601 17.44 10.10 4.93
CA GLY A 601 17.02 9.08 5.89
C GLY A 601 17.99 8.92 7.07
N LYS A 602 19.31 8.98 6.84
CA LYS A 602 20.33 8.97 7.91
C LYS A 602 20.23 10.17 8.86
N LYS A 603 19.69 11.30 8.40
CA LYS A 603 19.40 12.47 9.25
C LYS A 603 18.01 12.43 9.90
N GLY A 604 17.25 11.34 9.73
CA GLY A 604 15.90 11.19 10.27
C GLY A 604 14.83 11.95 9.49
N LEU A 605 15.13 12.41 8.28
CA LEU A 605 14.16 13.08 7.40
C LEU A 605 13.37 12.05 6.61
N ALA A 606 12.05 12.25 6.50
CA ALA A 606 11.17 11.41 5.71
C ALA A 606 11.36 11.66 4.21
N VAL A 607 11.37 10.57 3.43
CA VAL A 607 11.27 10.60 1.97
C VAL A 607 9.85 10.15 1.61
N ILE A 608 9.09 11.05 1.00
CA ILE A 608 7.67 10.84 0.70
C ILE A 608 7.48 10.67 -0.81
N TRP A 609 6.63 9.72 -1.18
CA TRP A 609 6.03 9.66 -2.51
C TRP A 609 4.55 9.97 -2.42
N THR A 610 4.06 10.84 -3.32
CA THR A 610 2.65 11.21 -3.40
C THR A 610 2.03 10.79 -4.74
N PRO A 611 0.94 10.01 -4.74
CA PRO A 611 0.19 9.68 -5.96
C PRO A 611 -0.59 10.89 -6.50
N HIS A 612 -0.64 11.98 -5.74
CA HIS A 612 -1.43 13.17 -6.04
C HIS A 612 -0.66 14.19 -6.87
N ALA A 613 0.64 14.00 -7.11
CA ALA A 613 1.41 14.73 -8.11
C ALA A 613 1.72 13.78 -9.27
N LYS A 614 1.10 13.99 -10.44
CA LYS A 614 1.12 13.09 -11.59
C LYS A 614 1.82 13.74 -12.78
N TYR A 615 2.93 13.18 -13.22
CA TYR A 615 3.63 13.64 -14.42
C TYR A 615 3.79 12.51 -15.43
N LEU A 616 3.82 12.86 -16.71
CA LEU A 616 4.27 11.99 -17.78
C LEU A 616 5.79 12.09 -17.88
N HIS A 617 6.49 11.00 -18.14
CA HIS A 617 7.92 10.99 -18.40
C HIS A 617 8.22 10.09 -19.60
N HIS A 618 8.90 10.64 -20.62
CA HIS A 618 9.18 9.93 -21.87
C HIS A 618 10.39 8.98 -21.80
N GLU A 619 11.06 8.93 -20.65
CA GLU A 619 12.22 8.11 -20.26
C GLU A 619 13.35 7.98 -21.27
N SER A 620 14.53 8.51 -20.91
CA SER A 620 15.76 8.34 -21.68
C SER A 620 15.65 8.82 -23.14
N LYS A 621 14.63 9.64 -23.45
CA LYS A 621 14.38 10.16 -24.79
C LYS A 621 15.51 11.07 -25.27
N THR A 622 16.11 11.82 -24.34
CA THR A 622 17.19 12.77 -24.61
C THR A 622 18.58 12.19 -24.33
N ARG A 623 18.69 11.20 -23.42
CA ARG A 623 19.96 10.59 -23.00
C ARG A 623 20.38 9.35 -23.80
N GLY A 624 19.43 8.56 -24.31
CA GLY A 624 19.71 7.26 -24.91
C GLY A 624 20.00 6.14 -23.90
N GLN A 625 20.35 4.95 -24.39
CA GLN A 625 20.58 3.73 -23.59
C GLN A 625 22.04 3.63 -23.08
N GLU A 626 22.30 2.73 -22.13
CA GLU A 626 23.66 2.41 -21.61
C GLU A 626 24.38 1.40 -22.54
N ASP A 627 24.67 1.85 -23.76
CA ASP A 627 25.04 0.98 -24.88
C ASP A 627 26.52 1.05 -25.30
N THR A 628 27.30 2.00 -24.79
CA THR A 628 28.75 2.11 -25.11
C THR A 628 29.63 1.50 -24.01
N PRO A 629 30.85 1.03 -24.33
CA PRO A 629 31.78 0.50 -23.33
C PRO A 629 32.10 1.49 -22.20
N GLU A 630 32.24 2.78 -22.52
CA GLU A 630 32.54 3.84 -21.56
C GLU A 630 31.38 4.06 -20.59
N LYS A 631 30.15 4.08 -21.12
CA LYS A 631 28.90 4.17 -20.36
C LYS A 631 28.74 2.99 -19.40
N GLN A 632 28.99 1.79 -19.89
CA GLN A 632 28.95 0.56 -19.08
C GLN A 632 30.02 0.56 -17.99
N ALA A 633 31.26 0.96 -18.32
CA ALA A 633 32.35 1.05 -17.34
C ALA A 633 32.05 2.07 -16.23
N ARG A 634 31.51 3.26 -16.59
CA ARG A 634 31.04 4.25 -15.62
C ARG A 634 29.96 3.65 -14.72
N PHE A 635 28.92 3.04 -15.30
CA PHE A 635 27.82 2.46 -14.54
C PHE A 635 28.30 1.37 -13.56
N GLN A 636 29.24 0.52 -13.96
CA GLN A 636 29.84 -0.47 -13.05
C GLN A 636 30.66 0.18 -11.92
N SER A 637 31.37 1.27 -12.20
CA SER A 637 32.07 2.05 -11.17
C SER A 637 31.09 2.67 -10.16
N GLU A 638 29.98 3.25 -10.64
CA GLU A 638 28.93 3.81 -9.79
C GLU A 638 28.25 2.73 -8.93
N ILE A 639 28.00 1.54 -9.49
CA ILE A 639 27.53 0.38 -8.73
C ILE A 639 28.50 0.02 -7.60
N HIS A 640 29.80 -0.06 -7.91
CA HIS A 640 30.80 -0.43 -6.91
C HIS A 640 30.89 0.61 -5.79
N TYR A 641 30.93 1.89 -6.15
CA TYR A 641 30.93 3.00 -5.19
C TYR A 641 29.68 2.96 -4.29
N PHE A 642 28.50 2.82 -4.88
CA PHE A 642 27.24 2.78 -4.14
C PHE A 642 27.19 1.59 -3.18
N LYS A 643 27.60 0.39 -3.62
CA LYS A 643 27.67 -0.80 -2.76
C LYS A 643 28.68 -0.64 -1.62
N ASN A 644 29.81 0.01 -1.87
CA ASN A 644 30.79 0.27 -0.81
C ASN A 644 30.24 1.26 0.23
N LYS A 645 29.50 2.28 -0.20
CA LYS A 645 28.92 3.31 0.68
C LYS A 645 27.69 2.82 1.47
N TRP A 646 26.82 2.02 0.84
CA TRP A 646 25.49 1.63 1.37
C TRP A 646 25.31 0.11 1.53
N GLY A 647 26.39 -0.67 1.47
CA GLY A 647 26.31 -2.14 1.50
C GLY A 647 25.65 -2.70 2.76
N LYS A 648 25.76 -2.00 3.90
CA LYS A 648 25.11 -2.39 5.14
C LYS A 648 23.59 -2.25 5.05
N GLU A 649 23.12 -1.12 4.55
CA GLU A 649 21.70 -0.83 4.37
C GLU A 649 21.08 -1.74 3.31
N LEU A 650 21.79 -1.98 2.20
CA LEU A 650 21.38 -2.96 1.18
C LEU A 650 21.22 -4.38 1.76
N ALA A 651 22.14 -4.81 2.64
CA ALA A 651 22.07 -6.11 3.28
C ALA A 651 20.94 -6.22 4.33
N GLN A 652 20.54 -5.10 4.95
CA GLN A 652 19.41 -5.07 5.86
C GLN A 652 18.06 -5.15 5.14
N GLY A 653 18.02 -4.74 3.87
CA GLY A 653 16.80 -4.64 3.08
C GLY A 653 16.03 -3.34 3.33
N ASP A 654 15.13 -3.01 2.40
CA ASP A 654 14.32 -1.80 2.48
C ASP A 654 13.24 -1.92 3.58
N PRO A 655 13.19 -1.02 4.58
CA PRO A 655 12.19 -1.07 5.65
C PRO A 655 10.74 -0.93 5.14
N PHE A 656 10.53 -0.28 4.00
CA PHE A 656 9.20 -0.07 3.42
C PHE A 656 8.78 -1.19 2.45
N TYR A 657 9.61 -2.23 2.30
CA TYR A 657 9.32 -3.44 1.54
C TYR A 657 9.36 -4.69 2.44
N SER A 658 8.29 -5.49 2.43
CA SER A 658 8.22 -6.63 3.33
C SER A 658 9.25 -7.70 2.96
N PRO A 659 9.94 -8.32 3.93
CA PRO A 659 10.84 -9.44 3.67
C PRO A 659 10.11 -10.68 3.14
N ASN A 660 8.77 -10.75 3.27
CA ASN A 660 7.95 -11.84 2.72
C ASN A 660 7.65 -11.67 1.21
N LEU A 661 8.07 -10.55 0.62
CA LEU A 661 7.96 -10.28 -0.81
C LEU A 661 9.32 -10.48 -1.50
N SER A 662 9.29 -10.98 -2.74
CA SER A 662 10.50 -11.13 -3.57
C SER A 662 10.99 -9.76 -4.05
N PRO A 663 12.28 -9.42 -3.86
CA PRO A 663 12.86 -8.19 -4.39
C PRO A 663 13.24 -8.32 -5.88
N ASP A 664 13.10 -9.50 -6.50
CA ASP A 664 13.62 -9.77 -7.85
C ASP A 664 12.72 -9.24 -8.96
N CYS A 665 11.52 -8.77 -8.62
CA CYS A 665 10.58 -8.19 -9.56
C CYS A 665 9.93 -6.91 -9.02
N GLU A 666 9.68 -5.99 -9.94
CA GLU A 666 9.07 -4.68 -9.68
C GLU A 666 7.57 -4.78 -9.31
N THR A 667 6.96 -5.95 -9.52
CA THR A 667 5.59 -6.26 -9.08
C THR A 667 5.64 -7.12 -7.81
N PRO A 668 4.92 -6.77 -6.74
CA PRO A 668 4.90 -7.58 -5.51
C PRO A 668 4.51 -9.04 -5.74
N LYS A 669 5.39 -9.95 -5.34
CA LYS A 669 5.17 -11.40 -5.35
C LYS A 669 5.61 -12.01 -4.04
N ILE A 670 4.92 -13.06 -3.60
CA ILE A 670 5.34 -13.82 -2.41
C ILE A 670 6.70 -14.45 -2.67
N ARG A 671 7.60 -14.34 -1.69
CA ARG A 671 8.87 -15.05 -1.69
C ARG A 671 8.63 -16.53 -1.42
N THR A 672 8.87 -17.40 -2.41
CA THR A 672 8.54 -18.84 -2.31
C THR A 672 9.65 -19.71 -1.69
N VAL A 673 10.88 -19.19 -1.57
CA VAL A 673 12.03 -19.90 -1.00
C VAL A 673 12.69 -19.02 0.06
N LYS A 674 13.08 -19.60 1.20
CA LYS A 674 13.97 -18.94 2.17
C LYS A 674 15.37 -18.90 1.56
N GLU A 675 15.80 -17.73 1.08
CA GLU A 675 17.23 -17.44 0.87
C GLU A 675 17.87 -16.98 2.17
#